data_AF-R8BGP5-F1
#
_entry.id   AF-R8BGP5-F1
#
_cell.length_a   1.000
_cell.length_b   1.000
_cell.length_c   1.000
_cell.angle_alpha   90.00
_cell.angle_beta   90.00
_cell.angle_gamma   90.00
#
_symmetry.space_group_name_H-M   'P 1'
#
loop_
_entity.id
_entity.type
_entity.pdbx_description
1 polymer ?
#
loop_
_entity_poly.entity_id
_entity_poly.type
_entity_poly.pdbx_seq_one_letter_code
_entity_poly.pdbx_strand_id
1 'polypeptide(L)'
;MVKRTTLTPTTKKRRHSTPARSNGSGCSGIDSADPFVTAIDSPFCGEVTFLPLRQVLDGRVKRRIRRNGLSEEMNTINAEKRRRAQQTKAEIEALKAEVAAKDAEIQRLHDETIVQDTDRIVELEQRIDELRSELASRSGVRINRHDESTHIDWTLAARDPFSDELMDLDMDHDGDDEDEFGETTMADIACSTPTRRVSARNSFPTPPSTSPAPMPMTPCSHHMSTPKSNAGVQVSMPDTEKQHLEDELASLQLEVCKLTTTLETYSAMTSRITEKLSPFATEDDAMDENALNTNSTSAADSKLETHLNTLLRTLSDRTAALTHLSFSLNDLGFPGNDASEVIASLSTAFRTARLELEYLTPGEIPLPLTSAGAAVLDLLLTKLRDLARKSRENDDAIDEYHALELSLRQQLGARVEAMDGMSREMKALEGDAKQKDARIADLEIGIERLKGAVKSYARDVSELEALVGRMEGELQTANAQNNKSREDHEADMKEWTDIFTDKQSCISTLETKLSDAMAQTSELKEQLSTVNTQHAELQSKHKDEVALLNKAHGSSLALRDARVSELRLEIDRVNDALRAAHETVRQLRVDNGSLSKRLDDEKNKAKAAIDTMKAELERVVRMSQDFLATPKKSKVLTPGRRSRSGSLDGRESEGMPATVVRPAKLLAGDLARRTSDGGKGKKRRRYDSGLGFLDEEEIDVDA
;
A
#
# COMPACT_ATOMS: atom_id res chain seq x y z
N MET A 1 -16.98 62.02 14.86
CA MET A 1 -16.38 61.74 13.53
C MET A 1 -17.23 60.70 12.77
N VAL A 2 -16.96 60.50 11.46
CA VAL A 2 -17.10 59.25 10.65
C VAL A 2 -18.07 58.18 11.24
N LYS A 3 -19.33 58.02 10.79
CA LYS A 3 -19.87 57.45 9.51
C LYS A 3 -19.30 56.04 9.19
N ARG A 4 -19.98 55.00 8.68
CA ARG A 4 -21.39 54.63 8.32
C ARG A 4 -21.34 53.12 7.91
N THR A 5 -22.34 52.23 7.96
CA THR A 5 -23.74 52.19 8.45
C THR A 5 -24.13 50.72 8.75
N THR A 6 -25.32 50.46 9.29
CA THR A 6 -25.94 49.11 9.42
C THR A 6 -26.52 48.57 8.10
N LEU A 7 -26.80 47.25 8.02
CA LEU A 7 -27.97 46.71 7.31
C LEU A 7 -28.33 45.27 7.75
N THR A 8 -29.64 44.96 7.80
CA THR A 8 -30.22 43.66 8.17
C THR A 8 -30.83 42.94 6.95
N PRO A 9 -30.96 41.60 6.95
CA PRO A 9 -31.53 40.85 5.83
C PRO A 9 -33.06 40.96 5.77
N THR A 10 -33.63 40.96 4.55
CA THR A 10 -35.09 41.05 4.34
C THR A 10 -35.66 39.92 3.47
N THR A 11 -36.88 39.51 3.78
CA THR A 11 -37.58 38.32 3.26
C THR A 11 -38.02 38.40 1.79
N LYS A 12 -38.12 37.25 1.12
CA LYS A 12 -39.16 36.99 0.07
C LYS A 12 -39.84 35.63 0.29
N LYS A 13 -41.07 35.49 -0.23
CA LYS A 13 -42.02 34.40 0.10
C LYS A 13 -42.34 33.49 -1.10
N ARG A 14 -42.59 32.21 -0.79
CA ARG A 14 -43.53 31.23 -1.41
C ARG A 14 -43.64 31.13 -2.95
N ARG A 15 -43.61 29.88 -3.44
CA ARG A 15 -44.71 29.32 -4.24
C ARG A 15 -44.84 27.81 -3.97
N HIS A 16 -46.04 27.27 -4.12
CA HIS A 16 -46.37 25.84 -4.02
C HIS A 16 -46.78 25.32 -5.41
N SER A 17 -46.51 24.04 -5.72
CA SER A 17 -47.41 23.17 -6.52
C SER A 17 -46.82 21.76 -6.75
N THR A 18 -47.55 20.71 -6.38
CA THR A 18 -47.49 19.37 -7.01
C THR A 18 -48.44 19.32 -8.22
N PRO A 19 -48.34 18.32 -9.13
CA PRO A 19 -49.29 17.20 -9.11
C PRO A 19 -48.82 15.83 -9.73
N ALA A 20 -49.62 14.77 -9.51
CA ALA A 20 -49.68 13.44 -10.21
C ALA A 20 -48.41 12.53 -10.20
N ARG A 21 -48.42 11.18 -10.10
CA ARG A 21 -49.41 10.05 -10.11
C ARG A 21 -50.06 9.59 -11.44
N SER A 22 -49.46 8.57 -12.08
CA SER A 22 -50.09 7.39 -12.75
C SER A 22 -48.96 6.46 -13.27
N ASN A 23 -48.81 5.16 -12.92
CA ASN A 23 -49.65 3.95 -13.03
C ASN A 23 -49.45 3.14 -14.34
N GLY A 24 -49.27 1.82 -14.20
CA GLY A 24 -49.03 0.82 -15.27
C GLY A 24 -47.88 -0.14 -14.88
N SER A 25 -48.04 -1.36 -14.34
CA SER A 25 -49.13 -2.37 -14.26
C SER A 25 -49.04 -3.48 -15.32
N GLY A 26 -49.04 -4.75 -14.87
CA GLY A 26 -48.80 -5.98 -15.67
C GLY A 26 -47.62 -6.78 -15.09
N CYS A 27 -47.75 -7.87 -14.32
CA CYS A 27 -48.88 -8.73 -13.92
C CYS A 27 -49.22 -9.94 -14.83
N SER A 28 -48.33 -10.93 -14.82
CA SER A 28 -48.57 -12.40 -14.95
C SER A 28 -47.32 -13.09 -14.36
N GLY A 29 -47.34 -14.19 -13.62
CA GLY A 29 -48.25 -15.35 -13.62
C GLY A 29 -47.63 -16.48 -14.47
N ILE A 30 -47.53 -17.76 -14.08
CA ILE A 30 -48.18 -18.55 -13.00
C ILE A 30 -47.23 -19.70 -12.54
N ASP A 31 -47.45 -20.19 -11.31
CA ASP A 31 -47.01 -21.43 -10.61
C ASP A 31 -46.25 -22.54 -11.37
N SER A 32 -45.32 -23.22 -10.67
CA SER A 32 -45.47 -24.66 -10.31
C SER A 32 -44.35 -25.25 -9.42
N ALA A 33 -44.78 -25.99 -8.38
CA ALA A 33 -44.20 -27.21 -7.79
C ALA A 33 -42.72 -27.24 -7.27
N ASP A 34 -42.59 -27.21 -5.94
CA ASP A 34 -41.74 -28.13 -5.14
C ASP A 34 -42.03 -29.61 -5.49
N PRO A 35 -41.13 -30.61 -5.29
CA PRO A 35 -40.58 -30.87 -3.94
C PRO A 35 -39.20 -31.59 -3.79
N PHE A 36 -38.57 -31.40 -2.62
CA PHE A 36 -37.82 -32.38 -1.80
C PHE A 36 -36.62 -33.17 -2.41
N VAL A 37 -35.42 -32.99 -1.85
CA VAL A 37 -34.56 -34.04 -1.22
C VAL A 37 -33.19 -33.45 -0.82
N THR A 38 -32.62 -34.01 0.24
CA THR A 38 -31.43 -33.58 1.01
C THR A 38 -30.07 -33.58 0.28
N ALA A 39 -29.17 -32.73 0.82
CA ALA A 39 -27.78 -33.02 1.25
C ALA A 39 -26.64 -32.23 0.57
N ILE A 40 -25.87 -31.53 1.43
CA ILE A 40 -24.40 -31.52 1.49
C ILE A 40 -23.65 -31.40 0.14
N ASP A 41 -23.22 -30.18 -0.23
CA ASP A 41 -21.83 -29.76 0.02
C ASP A 41 -21.52 -28.28 -0.31
N SER A 42 -20.35 -27.81 0.12
CA SER A 42 -19.68 -26.55 -0.23
C SER A 42 -18.45 -26.91 -1.10
N PRO A 43 -17.96 -26.11 -2.08
CA PRO A 43 -17.90 -24.65 -2.03
C PRO A 43 -18.15 -23.88 -3.35
N PHE A 44 -17.98 -22.56 -3.27
CA PHE A 44 -17.94 -21.65 -4.42
C PHE A 44 -16.87 -22.06 -5.45
N CYS A 45 -17.32 -22.39 -6.67
CA CYS A 45 -16.51 -22.29 -7.88
C CYS A 45 -17.37 -21.67 -8.99
N GLY A 46 -17.26 -20.35 -9.16
CA GLY A 46 -18.01 -19.57 -10.15
C GLY A 46 -17.07 -18.98 -11.20
N GLU A 47 -16.99 -19.61 -12.36
CA GLU A 47 -16.14 -19.17 -13.47
C GLU A 47 -16.67 -17.84 -14.06
N VAL A 48 -15.96 -16.73 -13.80
CA VAL A 48 -16.37 -15.39 -14.26
C VAL A 48 -16.00 -15.22 -15.74
N THR A 49 -16.94 -15.57 -16.60
CA THR A 49 -16.83 -15.38 -18.05
C THR A 49 -17.01 -13.90 -18.43
N PHE A 50 -15.88 -13.18 -18.54
CA PHE A 50 -15.85 -11.78 -18.97
C PHE A 50 -16.24 -11.66 -20.46
N LEU A 51 -17.48 -11.24 -20.73
CA LEU A 51 -17.86 -10.72 -22.05
C LEU A 51 -17.05 -9.45 -22.35
N PRO A 52 -16.37 -9.34 -23.50
CA PRO A 52 -15.50 -8.20 -23.81
C PRO A 52 -16.33 -6.92 -24.00
N LEU A 53 -16.32 -6.05 -22.99
CA LEU A 53 -17.17 -4.88 -22.88
C LEU A 53 -16.75 -3.75 -23.82
N ARG A 54 -17.00 -3.89 -25.13
CA ARG A 54 -16.81 -2.85 -26.17
C ARG A 54 -17.87 -1.73 -26.05
N GLN A 55 -18.02 -1.15 -24.86
CA GLN A 55 -18.95 -0.05 -24.58
C GLN A 55 -18.35 1.27 -25.06
N VAL A 56 -18.34 1.47 -26.39
CA VAL A 56 -17.87 2.71 -27.02
C VAL A 56 -18.71 3.88 -26.51
N LEU A 57 -18.07 4.80 -25.78
CA LEU A 57 -18.71 6.00 -25.25
C LEU A 57 -19.27 6.85 -26.41
N ASP A 58 -20.59 7.00 -26.45
CA ASP A 58 -21.32 7.80 -27.44
C ASP A 58 -20.63 9.17 -27.68
N GLY A 59 -20.61 9.62 -28.94
CA GLY A 59 -19.96 10.85 -29.37
C GLY A 59 -20.48 12.12 -28.66
N ARG A 60 -21.65 12.08 -28.02
CA ARG A 60 -22.12 13.13 -27.11
C ARG A 60 -21.48 13.04 -25.73
N VAL A 61 -21.32 11.84 -25.18
CA VAL A 61 -20.59 11.58 -23.92
C VAL A 61 -19.10 11.90 -24.08
N LYS A 62 -18.46 11.44 -25.16
CA LYS A 62 -17.05 11.77 -25.49
C LYS A 62 -16.83 13.28 -25.63
N ARG A 63 -17.81 14.02 -26.19
CA ARG A 63 -17.81 15.51 -26.23
C ARG A 63 -18.09 16.17 -24.88
N ARG A 64 -18.89 15.56 -23.99
CA ARG A 64 -19.14 16.09 -22.63
C ARG A 64 -17.91 15.89 -21.73
N ILE A 65 -17.24 14.75 -21.82
CA ILE A 65 -15.97 14.48 -21.10
C ILE A 65 -14.89 15.48 -21.55
N ARG A 66 -14.72 15.69 -22.87
CA ARG A 66 -13.76 16.65 -23.44
C ARG A 66 -14.05 18.14 -23.16
N ARG A 67 -15.23 18.52 -22.63
CA ARG A 67 -15.58 19.92 -22.29
C ARG A 67 -15.75 20.19 -20.79
N ASN A 68 -16.37 19.26 -20.08
CA ASN A 68 -16.83 19.42 -18.70
C ASN A 68 -16.31 18.31 -17.78
N GLY A 69 -16.29 17.06 -18.23
CA GLY A 69 -16.02 15.93 -17.33
C GLY A 69 -14.66 16.01 -16.63
N LEU A 70 -13.59 16.36 -17.35
CA LEU A 70 -12.27 16.51 -16.73
C LEU A 70 -12.16 17.70 -15.78
N SER A 71 -12.87 18.80 -16.02
CA SER A 71 -12.82 19.99 -15.14
C SER A 71 -13.75 19.86 -13.93
N GLU A 72 -14.91 19.22 -14.08
CA GLU A 72 -15.79 18.87 -12.97
C GLU A 72 -15.11 17.85 -12.05
N GLU A 73 -14.52 16.77 -12.58
CA GLU A 73 -13.80 15.79 -11.75
C GLU A 73 -12.48 16.33 -11.18
N MET A 74 -11.74 17.19 -11.90
CA MET A 74 -10.58 17.87 -11.31
C MET A 74 -11.01 18.78 -10.14
N ASN A 75 -12.20 19.36 -10.18
CA ASN A 75 -12.73 20.16 -9.07
C ASN A 75 -13.24 19.30 -7.90
N THR A 76 -13.87 18.14 -8.14
CA THR A 76 -14.24 17.20 -7.06
C THR A 76 -12.98 16.63 -6.39
N ILE A 77 -11.97 16.22 -7.16
CA ILE A 77 -10.67 15.74 -6.66
C ILE A 77 -9.95 16.82 -5.86
N ASN A 78 -9.92 18.08 -6.32
CA ASN A 78 -9.30 19.17 -5.56
C ASN A 78 -10.08 19.56 -4.30
N ALA A 79 -11.42 19.49 -4.32
CA ALA A 79 -12.25 19.69 -3.13
C ALA A 79 -12.02 18.56 -2.10
N GLU A 80 -11.97 17.32 -2.57
CA GLU A 80 -11.70 16.13 -1.75
C GLU A 80 -10.27 16.16 -1.16
N LYS A 81 -9.27 16.54 -1.96
CA LYS A 81 -7.87 16.73 -1.50
C LYS A 81 -7.77 17.85 -0.46
N ARG A 82 -8.50 18.96 -0.63
CA ARG A 82 -8.60 20.04 0.39
C ARG A 82 -9.30 19.55 1.66
N ARG A 83 -10.40 18.80 1.54
CA ARG A 83 -11.13 18.21 2.68
C ARG A 83 -10.24 17.27 3.49
N ARG A 84 -9.54 16.34 2.83
CA ARG A 84 -8.58 15.43 3.49
C ARG A 84 -7.43 16.20 4.14
N ALA A 85 -6.88 17.21 3.47
CA ALA A 85 -5.83 18.08 4.04
C ALA A 85 -6.31 18.99 5.19
N GLN A 86 -7.62 19.22 5.34
CA GLN A 86 -8.21 19.85 6.52
C GLN A 86 -8.43 18.84 7.64
N GLN A 87 -8.87 17.63 7.32
CA GLN A 87 -9.05 16.55 8.29
C GLN A 87 -7.72 16.14 8.94
N THR A 88 -6.65 15.90 8.15
CA THR A 88 -5.34 15.56 8.72
C THR A 88 -4.71 16.71 9.51
N LYS A 89 -5.01 17.97 9.17
CA LYS A 89 -4.60 19.13 9.99
C LYS A 89 -5.34 19.18 11.33
N ALA A 90 -6.66 19.00 11.33
CA ALA A 90 -7.45 18.94 12.55
C ALA A 90 -7.04 17.75 13.44
N GLU A 91 -6.67 16.63 12.84
CA GLU A 91 -6.13 15.45 13.53
C GLU A 91 -4.75 15.72 14.13
N ILE A 92 -3.84 16.36 13.39
CA ILE A 92 -2.53 16.81 13.91
C ILE A 92 -2.70 17.86 15.03
N GLU A 93 -3.66 18.77 14.92
CA GLU A 93 -3.97 19.77 15.94
C GLU A 93 -4.57 19.13 17.20
N ALA A 94 -5.43 18.11 17.05
CA ALA A 94 -5.97 17.32 18.17
C ALA A 94 -4.87 16.49 18.86
N LEU A 95 -4.03 15.79 18.10
CA LEU A 95 -2.90 15.03 18.65
C LEU A 95 -1.89 15.94 19.37
N LYS A 96 -1.63 17.15 18.86
CA LYS A 96 -0.81 18.15 19.56
C LYS A 96 -1.45 18.63 20.86
N ALA A 97 -2.77 18.78 20.91
CA ALA A 97 -3.47 19.12 22.15
C ALA A 97 -3.43 17.96 23.16
N GLU A 98 -3.53 16.70 22.72
CA GLU A 98 -3.38 15.53 23.59
C GLU A 98 -1.94 15.39 24.12
N VAL A 99 -0.93 15.60 23.28
CA VAL A 99 0.48 15.62 23.69
C VAL A 99 0.71 16.73 24.72
N ALA A 100 0.31 17.98 24.44
CA ALA A 100 0.46 19.08 25.39
C ALA A 100 -0.28 18.86 26.72
N ALA A 101 -1.42 18.15 26.71
CA ALA A 101 -2.12 17.76 27.94
C ALA A 101 -1.36 16.68 28.74
N LYS A 102 -0.69 15.73 28.05
CA LYS A 102 0.17 14.73 28.70
C LYS A 102 1.48 15.33 29.18
N ASP A 103 2.07 16.27 28.45
CA ASP A 103 3.27 17.01 28.88
C ASP A 103 2.99 17.82 30.15
N ALA A 104 1.80 18.43 30.26
CA ALA A 104 1.36 19.11 31.48
C ALA A 104 1.13 18.15 32.67
N GLU A 105 0.62 16.95 32.43
CA GLU A 105 0.49 15.91 33.48
C GLU A 105 1.86 15.32 33.86
N ILE A 106 2.78 15.16 32.91
CA ILE A 106 4.18 14.78 33.18
C ILE A 106 4.88 15.85 34.02
N GLN A 107 4.66 17.14 33.73
CA GLN A 107 5.16 18.23 34.57
C GLN A 107 4.55 18.17 35.98
N ARG A 108 3.23 17.98 36.10
CA ARG A 108 2.55 17.83 37.40
C ARG A 108 3.11 16.66 38.22
N LEU A 109 3.34 15.51 37.59
CA LEU A 109 3.92 14.33 38.22
C LEU A 109 5.41 14.54 38.55
N HIS A 110 6.16 15.25 37.71
CA HIS A 110 7.56 15.58 37.97
C HIS A 110 7.70 16.55 39.15
N ASP A 111 6.87 17.59 39.23
CA ASP A 111 6.80 18.50 40.39
C ASP A 111 6.41 17.73 41.66
N GLU A 112 5.45 16.80 41.57
CA GLU A 112 5.03 15.93 42.69
C GLU A 112 6.16 14.98 43.12
N THR A 113 6.93 14.42 42.18
CA THR A 113 8.13 13.61 42.47
C THR A 113 9.27 14.44 43.05
N ILE A 114 9.54 15.65 42.53
CA ILE A 114 10.55 16.56 43.09
C ILE A 114 10.21 16.90 44.53
N VAL A 115 8.94 17.20 44.85
CA VAL A 115 8.53 17.43 46.25
C VAL A 115 8.79 16.20 47.12
N GLN A 116 8.35 15.01 46.70
CA GLN A 116 8.58 13.76 47.45
C GLN A 116 10.08 13.45 47.64
N ASP A 117 10.90 13.63 46.61
CA ASP A 117 12.35 13.44 46.69
C ASP A 117 13.02 14.50 47.57
N THR A 118 12.59 15.77 47.53
CA THR A 118 13.13 16.80 48.43
C THR A 118 12.73 16.58 49.89
N ASP A 119 11.48 16.21 50.18
CA ASP A 119 11.04 15.81 51.52
C ASP A 119 11.85 14.60 52.00
N ARG A 120 12.07 13.61 51.12
CA ARG A 120 12.84 12.41 51.44
C ARG A 120 14.33 12.68 51.64
N ILE A 121 14.92 13.60 50.87
CA ILE A 121 16.30 14.07 51.08
C ILE A 121 16.40 14.79 52.43
N VAL A 122 15.44 15.65 52.78
CA VAL A 122 15.40 16.34 54.07
C VAL A 122 15.20 15.37 55.25
N GLU A 123 14.39 14.32 55.11
CA GLU A 123 14.31 13.22 56.09
C GLU A 123 15.66 12.51 56.25
N LEU A 124 16.35 12.22 55.13
CA LEU A 124 17.64 11.54 55.14
C LEU A 124 18.76 12.43 55.69
N GLU A 125 18.76 13.73 55.41
CA GLU A 125 19.68 14.72 56.01
C GLU A 125 19.47 14.83 57.52
N GLN A 126 18.21 14.96 57.97
CA GLN A 126 17.88 14.93 59.40
C GLN A 126 18.36 13.62 60.04
N ARG A 127 18.13 12.46 59.40
CA ARG A 127 18.57 11.18 59.94
C ARG A 127 20.09 11.00 59.91
N ILE A 128 20.78 11.59 58.93
CA ILE A 128 22.25 11.63 58.87
C ILE A 128 22.80 12.51 59.99
N ASP A 129 22.19 13.66 60.29
CA ASP A 129 22.63 14.54 61.37
C ASP A 129 22.25 14.02 62.77
N GLU A 130 21.14 13.27 62.90
CA GLU A 130 20.87 12.43 64.09
C GLU A 130 21.96 11.36 64.27
N LEU A 131 22.29 10.60 63.21
CA LEU A 131 23.32 9.56 63.27
C LEU A 131 24.72 10.14 63.49
N ARG A 132 25.03 11.32 62.94
CA ARG A 132 26.26 12.08 63.25
C ARG A 132 26.27 12.57 64.69
N SER A 133 25.13 13.00 65.23
CA SER A 133 25.02 13.40 66.64
C SER A 133 25.16 12.21 67.58
N GLU A 134 24.61 11.05 67.23
CA GLU A 134 24.80 9.79 67.95
C GLU A 134 26.25 9.30 67.84
N LEU A 135 26.87 9.37 66.65
CA LEU A 135 28.28 9.05 66.45
C LEU A 135 29.21 10.04 67.16
N ALA A 136 28.91 11.33 67.22
CA ALA A 136 29.65 12.31 68.00
C ALA A 136 29.52 12.04 69.51
N SER A 137 28.33 11.66 69.97
CA SER A 137 28.09 11.27 71.37
C SER A 137 28.84 9.96 71.73
N ARG A 138 28.77 8.94 70.87
CA ARG A 138 29.52 7.68 71.01
C ARG A 138 31.04 7.89 70.86
N SER A 139 31.47 8.83 70.04
CA SER A 139 32.88 9.22 69.87
C SER A 139 33.40 9.92 71.12
N GLY A 140 32.64 10.88 71.68
CA GLY A 140 32.95 11.52 72.96
C GLY A 140 33.11 10.52 74.11
N VAL A 141 32.39 9.40 74.09
CA VAL A 141 32.53 8.29 75.03
C VAL A 141 33.70 7.33 74.69
N ARG A 142 34.15 7.28 73.42
CA ARG A 142 35.24 6.42 72.94
C ARG A 142 36.64 7.06 72.93
N ILE A 143 36.75 8.39 72.84
CA ILE A 143 38.01 9.16 72.72
C ILE A 143 39.04 8.81 73.81
N ASN A 144 38.64 8.24 74.95
CA ASN A 144 39.54 7.87 76.03
C ASN A 144 40.13 6.45 75.96
N ARG A 145 39.89 5.66 74.88
CA ARG A 145 40.54 4.35 74.64
C ARG A 145 40.76 4.06 73.14
N HIS A 146 42.04 3.90 72.78
CA HIS A 146 42.58 3.52 71.46
C HIS A 146 42.43 4.60 70.37
N ASP A 147 43.43 5.47 70.33
CA ASP A 147 43.90 6.11 69.10
C ASP A 147 45.01 5.22 68.47
N GLU A 148 45.51 5.61 67.29
CA GLU A 148 46.73 5.08 66.65
C GLU A 148 46.72 3.60 66.23
N SER A 149 45.69 3.13 65.51
CA SER A 149 45.91 2.14 64.45
C SER A 149 44.85 2.11 63.34
N THR A 150 45.32 2.25 62.10
CA THR A 150 44.70 1.78 60.85
C THR A 150 43.22 2.16 60.61
N HIS A 151 42.99 3.38 60.12
CA HIS A 151 41.84 3.68 59.26
C HIS A 151 42.02 2.95 57.91
N ILE A 152 41.55 1.70 57.82
CA ILE A 152 41.66 0.89 56.60
C ILE A 152 40.67 1.43 55.56
N ASP A 153 41.21 2.08 54.53
CA ASP A 153 40.42 2.59 53.41
C ASP A 153 40.10 1.46 52.42
N TRP A 154 38.92 0.87 52.55
CA TRP A 154 38.49 -0.29 51.76
C TRP A 154 38.39 0.00 50.25
N THR A 155 38.28 1.27 49.87
CA THR A 155 38.23 1.75 48.48
C THR A 155 39.50 1.53 47.68
N LEU A 156 40.66 1.32 48.31
CA LEU A 156 41.92 1.04 47.62
C LEU A 156 42.04 -0.40 47.09
N ALA A 157 41.26 -1.35 47.63
CA ALA A 157 41.38 -2.77 47.25
C ALA A 157 40.72 -3.14 45.90
N ALA A 158 39.98 -2.20 45.29
CA ALA A 158 39.20 -2.43 44.07
C ALA A 158 39.75 -1.71 42.82
N ARG A 159 40.95 -1.11 42.90
CA ARG A 159 41.56 -0.35 41.79
C ARG A 159 42.65 -1.18 41.13
N ASP A 160 42.45 -1.52 39.86
CA ASP A 160 43.39 -2.32 39.05
C ASP A 160 44.72 -1.56 38.82
N PRO A 161 45.88 -2.14 39.17
CA PRO A 161 47.20 -1.55 38.86
C PRO A 161 47.53 -1.42 37.37
N PHE A 162 46.73 -1.99 36.46
CA PHE A 162 46.98 -2.03 35.01
C PHE A 162 45.98 -1.22 34.16
N SER A 163 45.09 -0.42 34.77
CA SER A 163 44.24 0.52 34.03
C SER A 163 45.04 1.75 33.56
N ASP A 164 45.67 1.64 32.39
CA ASP A 164 46.60 2.63 31.84
C ASP A 164 45.91 3.95 31.41
N GLU A 165 46.64 5.07 31.42
CA GLU A 165 46.08 6.43 31.36
C GLU A 165 45.72 6.92 29.94
N LEU A 166 44.73 6.31 29.25
CA LEU A 166 44.26 6.85 27.96
C LEU A 166 42.82 6.50 27.54
N MET A 167 41.81 7.27 28.00
CA MET A 167 40.52 7.48 27.30
C MET A 167 39.89 8.84 27.69
N ASP A 168 40.55 9.93 27.31
CA ASP A 168 39.98 11.30 27.31
C ASP A 168 40.18 11.87 25.90
N LEU A 169 39.23 11.63 24.99
CA LEU A 169 39.21 12.20 23.63
C LEU A 169 37.81 12.06 22.99
N ASP A 170 37.13 13.18 22.78
CA ASP A 170 35.89 13.24 22.00
C ASP A 170 36.14 12.89 20.53
N MET A 171 35.31 12.04 19.92
CA MET A 171 35.28 11.82 18.47
C MET A 171 33.85 11.54 17.96
N ASP A 172 33.24 12.57 17.37
CA ASP A 172 32.08 12.43 16.49
C ASP A 172 32.54 11.95 15.10
N HIS A 173 32.24 10.70 14.71
CA HIS A 173 32.24 10.35 13.28
C HIS A 173 31.31 9.20 12.88
N ASP A 174 30.65 9.38 11.74
CA ASP A 174 30.01 8.32 10.96
C ASP A 174 31.08 7.41 10.31
N GLY A 175 30.72 6.15 10.02
CA GLY A 175 31.57 5.26 9.24
C GLY A 175 31.07 3.81 9.20
N ASP A 176 30.33 3.45 8.16
CA ASP A 176 30.20 2.06 7.73
C ASP A 176 31.55 1.60 7.14
N ASP A 177 32.05 0.41 7.52
CA ASP A 177 32.31 -0.72 6.61
C ASP A 177 32.97 -1.92 7.33
N GLU A 178 33.17 -3.01 6.59
CA GLU A 178 33.17 -4.41 7.04
C GLU A 178 34.54 -4.98 7.55
N ASP A 179 34.46 -6.24 8.01
CA ASP A 179 35.51 -7.29 8.05
C ASP A 179 36.57 -7.42 9.18
N GLU A 180 36.38 -8.53 9.94
CA GLU A 180 37.33 -9.63 10.14
C GLU A 180 38.73 -9.36 10.76
N PHE A 181 38.81 -9.43 12.10
CA PHE A 181 39.93 -10.10 12.80
C PHE A 181 39.57 -10.48 14.25
N GLY A 182 40.03 -11.62 14.79
CA GLY A 182 39.89 -11.87 16.24
C GLY A 182 39.92 -13.30 16.81
N GLU A 183 39.95 -14.38 16.03
CA GLU A 183 40.15 -15.72 16.62
C GLU A 183 41.59 -15.87 17.16
N THR A 184 41.80 -15.93 18.48
CA THR A 184 42.57 -17.00 19.18
C THR A 184 42.89 -16.72 20.66
N THR A 185 42.56 -17.67 21.55
CA THR A 185 43.19 -17.96 22.87
C THR A 185 43.13 -16.86 23.96
N MET A 186 43.06 -17.15 25.26
CA MET A 186 43.71 -18.23 26.04
C MET A 186 43.02 -18.46 27.41
N ALA A 187 43.43 -19.55 28.09
CA ALA A 187 43.35 -19.82 29.53
C ALA A 187 42.11 -20.55 30.11
N ASP A 188 42.41 -21.69 30.72
CA ASP A 188 41.61 -22.47 31.66
C ASP A 188 40.98 -21.66 32.81
N ILE A 189 39.82 -22.11 33.31
CA ILE A 189 39.67 -22.78 34.62
C ILE A 189 38.27 -23.42 34.67
N ALA A 190 38.20 -24.76 34.68
CA ALA A 190 36.94 -25.51 34.77
C ALA A 190 37.13 -26.85 35.49
N CYS A 191 37.20 -26.83 36.82
CA CYS A 191 37.35 -28.04 37.62
C CYS A 191 36.05 -28.87 37.69
N SER A 192 36.10 -30.09 37.16
CA SER A 192 35.41 -31.29 37.67
C SER A 192 33.92 -31.20 38.08
N THR A 193 33.04 -31.78 37.26
CA THR A 193 32.29 -33.01 37.64
C THR A 193 31.50 -33.60 36.46
N PRO A 194 31.41 -34.95 36.31
CA PRO A 194 30.74 -35.57 35.18
C PRO A 194 29.28 -35.99 35.47
N THR A 195 28.32 -35.48 34.68
CA THR A 195 26.92 -35.95 34.73
C THR A 195 26.50 -36.60 33.40
N ARG A 196 26.67 -37.93 33.30
CA ARG A 196 25.94 -38.71 32.28
C ARG A 196 25.80 -40.20 32.63
N ARG A 197 24.58 -40.63 32.98
CA ARG A 197 23.75 -41.53 32.13
C ARG A 197 22.46 -41.95 32.84
N VAL A 198 21.40 -42.06 32.05
CA VAL A 198 20.21 -42.86 32.37
C VAL A 198 20.52 -44.33 32.03
N SER A 199 20.11 -45.27 32.91
CA SER A 199 19.42 -46.53 32.58
C SER A 199 19.84 -47.75 33.42
N ALA A 200 18.83 -48.55 33.77
CA ALA A 200 18.86 -49.99 34.09
C ALA A 200 19.54 -50.54 35.37
N ARG A 201 18.65 -50.93 36.31
CA ARG A 201 18.60 -52.22 37.05
C ARG A 201 19.46 -52.45 38.32
N ASN A 202 18.74 -52.97 39.33
CA ASN A 202 19.14 -53.86 40.44
C ASN A 202 20.13 -53.29 41.49
N SER A 203 19.90 -53.29 42.81
CA SER A 203 18.92 -53.95 43.71
C SER A 203 19.34 -53.65 45.17
N PHE A 204 18.46 -53.95 46.15
CA PHE A 204 18.72 -54.03 47.61
C PHE A 204 18.87 -52.70 48.40
N PRO A 205 18.49 -52.67 49.71
CA PRO A 205 17.31 -51.87 50.06
C PRO A 205 17.46 -50.93 51.27
N THR A 206 16.39 -50.17 51.54
CA THR A 206 16.20 -49.38 52.76
C THR A 206 15.80 -50.24 53.98
N PRO A 207 16.19 -49.83 55.21
CA PRO A 207 15.62 -50.38 56.45
C PRO A 207 14.29 -49.67 56.82
N PRO A 208 13.31 -50.37 57.43
CA PRO A 208 12.02 -49.81 57.84
C PRO A 208 11.92 -49.44 59.34
N SER A 209 10.78 -48.85 59.73
CA SER A 209 10.53 -48.28 61.06
C SER A 209 9.90 -49.25 62.09
N THR A 210 10.33 -49.11 63.35
CA THR A 210 9.58 -49.23 64.62
C THR A 210 8.25 -50.05 64.71
N SER A 211 8.30 -51.20 65.41
CA SER A 211 7.35 -51.64 66.48
C SER A 211 5.85 -51.98 66.12
N PRO A 212 5.02 -52.51 67.06
CA PRO A 212 5.19 -53.79 67.80
C PRO A 212 3.87 -54.63 67.94
N ALA A 213 3.95 -55.96 68.22
CA ALA A 213 2.94 -56.82 68.91
C ALA A 213 3.45 -58.31 68.99
N PRO A 214 2.74 -59.31 69.59
CA PRO A 214 2.75 -59.54 71.05
C PRO A 214 2.91 -61.03 71.53
N MET A 215 3.39 -61.24 72.77
CA MET A 215 3.16 -62.45 73.63
C MET A 215 3.76 -63.82 73.16
N PRO A 216 3.78 -64.89 73.99
CA PRO A 216 4.21 -65.01 75.42
C PRO A 216 5.11 -66.26 75.72
N MET A 217 5.34 -66.57 77.03
CA MET A 217 5.64 -67.90 77.65
C MET A 217 7.10 -68.42 77.89
N THR A 218 7.57 -68.24 79.14
CA THR A 218 8.28 -69.25 80.02
C THR A 218 9.74 -69.71 79.74
N PRO A 219 10.50 -70.26 80.75
CA PRO A 219 11.87 -69.76 80.97
C PRO A 219 12.99 -70.77 81.37
N CYS A 220 14.16 -70.23 81.73
CA CYS A 220 15.21 -70.74 82.65
C CYS A 220 16.01 -72.02 82.31
N SER A 221 17.35 -71.89 82.17
CA SER A 221 18.33 -72.94 82.52
C SER A 221 19.77 -72.40 82.72
N HIS A 222 20.27 -72.52 83.95
CA HIS A 222 21.65 -72.71 84.44
C HIS A 222 22.92 -71.99 83.88
N HIS A 223 23.67 -71.39 84.82
CA HIS A 223 25.14 -71.52 85.04
C HIS A 223 26.10 -71.05 83.90
N MET A 224 26.75 -69.87 83.99
CA MET A 224 27.86 -69.46 84.88
C MET A 224 29.25 -70.06 84.56
N SER A 225 30.31 -69.28 84.83
CA SER A 225 31.71 -69.62 84.52
C SER A 225 32.65 -69.34 85.72
N THR A 226 33.89 -69.82 85.60
CA THR A 226 34.92 -70.00 86.64
C THR A 226 35.93 -68.82 86.65
N PRO A 227 37.16 -68.86 87.26
CA PRO A 227 37.81 -69.84 88.16
C PRO A 227 38.67 -69.26 89.34
N LYS A 228 39.19 -70.12 90.25
CA LYS A 228 40.65 -70.42 90.47
C LYS A 228 41.02 -70.96 91.88
N SER A 229 41.96 -71.93 91.92
CA SER A 229 42.77 -72.40 93.08
C SER A 229 42.04 -73.25 94.16
N ASN A 230 42.71 -74.13 94.96
CA ASN A 230 44.06 -74.73 94.86
C ASN A 230 44.22 -76.08 95.63
N ALA A 231 45.33 -76.78 95.40
CA ALA A 231 46.11 -77.73 96.23
C ALA A 231 45.45 -78.62 97.34
N GLY A 232 45.74 -79.94 97.30
CA GLY A 232 45.30 -80.94 98.31
C GLY A 232 46.43 -81.78 98.94
N VAL A 233 46.06 -82.88 99.65
CA VAL A 233 46.92 -83.92 100.26
C VAL A 233 46.14 -85.25 100.35
N GLN A 234 46.81 -86.42 100.45
CA GLN A 234 46.20 -87.76 100.59
C GLN A 234 46.62 -88.46 101.91
N VAL A 235 45.69 -89.15 102.60
CA VAL A 235 45.95 -90.22 103.60
C VAL A 235 44.81 -91.27 103.52
N SER A 236 45.08 -92.50 103.99
CA SER A 236 44.24 -93.72 103.91
C SER A 236 43.08 -93.81 104.90
N MET A 237 42.06 -94.62 104.55
CA MET A 237 40.91 -94.99 105.39
C MET A 237 41.27 -96.00 106.51
N PRO A 238 40.81 -95.82 107.76
CA PRO A 238 40.77 -96.85 108.80
C PRO A 238 39.61 -97.84 108.65
N ASP A 239 39.60 -98.88 109.50
CA ASP A 239 38.58 -99.93 109.54
C ASP A 239 37.31 -99.48 110.30
N THR A 240 36.15 -99.56 109.64
CA THR A 240 34.92 -98.86 110.06
C THR A 240 34.24 -99.46 111.28
N GLU A 241 34.32 -100.78 111.49
CA GLU A 241 33.66 -101.42 112.64
C GLU A 241 34.36 -101.09 113.96
N LYS A 242 35.70 -101.05 113.94
CA LYS A 242 36.50 -100.59 115.08
C LYS A 242 36.26 -99.11 115.36
N GLN A 243 36.18 -98.28 114.33
CA GLN A 243 35.88 -96.86 114.49
C GLN A 243 34.47 -96.64 115.07
N HIS A 244 33.45 -97.39 114.62
CA HIS A 244 32.09 -97.29 115.18
C HIS A 244 32.05 -97.62 116.69
N LEU A 245 32.78 -98.66 117.12
CA LEU A 245 32.86 -99.01 118.55
C LEU A 245 33.67 -97.97 119.36
N GLU A 246 34.70 -97.36 118.77
CA GLU A 246 35.44 -96.26 119.41
C GLU A 246 34.60 -94.97 119.48
N ASP A 247 33.79 -94.67 118.47
CA ASP A 247 32.83 -93.56 118.44
C ASP A 247 31.66 -93.79 119.42
N GLU A 248 31.14 -95.02 119.56
CA GLU A 248 30.13 -95.37 120.58
C GLU A 248 30.69 -95.25 122.01
N LEU A 249 31.92 -95.71 122.25
CA LEU A 249 32.57 -95.61 123.56
C LEU A 249 32.90 -94.14 123.89
N ALA A 250 33.35 -93.35 122.91
CA ALA A 250 33.56 -91.91 123.06
C ALA A 250 32.23 -91.17 123.28
N SER A 251 31.15 -91.55 122.59
CA SER A 251 29.81 -91.02 122.79
C SER A 251 29.28 -91.32 124.20
N LEU A 252 29.41 -92.56 124.66
CA LEU A 252 29.00 -92.96 126.01
C LEU A 252 29.85 -92.27 127.09
N GLN A 253 31.16 -92.09 126.86
CA GLN A 253 32.01 -91.27 127.73
C GLN A 253 31.60 -89.80 127.72
N LEU A 254 31.21 -89.24 126.58
CA LEU A 254 30.71 -87.87 126.48
C LEU A 254 29.35 -87.73 127.17
N GLU A 255 28.45 -88.72 127.08
CA GLU A 255 27.19 -88.75 127.83
C GLU A 255 27.41 -88.89 129.33
N VAL A 256 28.35 -89.73 129.77
CA VAL A 256 28.75 -89.81 131.19
C VAL A 256 29.35 -88.49 131.65
N CYS A 257 30.26 -87.88 130.89
CA CYS A 257 30.80 -86.55 131.20
C CYS A 257 29.72 -85.46 131.18
N LYS A 258 28.71 -85.55 130.32
CA LYS A 258 27.55 -84.65 130.27
C LYS A 258 26.64 -84.84 131.49
N LEU A 259 26.39 -86.08 131.91
CA LEU A 259 25.65 -86.37 133.14
C LEU A 259 26.42 -85.91 134.37
N THR A 260 27.72 -86.21 134.47
CA THR A 260 28.60 -85.72 135.55
C THR A 260 28.64 -84.21 135.59
N THR A 261 28.84 -83.51 134.46
CA THR A 261 28.80 -82.04 134.44
C THR A 261 27.40 -81.48 134.74
N THR A 262 26.30 -82.14 134.37
CA THR A 262 24.98 -81.71 134.87
C THR A 262 24.84 -81.91 136.38
N LEU A 263 25.35 -83.01 136.93
CA LEU A 263 25.35 -83.30 138.37
C LEU A 263 26.25 -82.32 139.14
N GLU A 264 27.40 -81.94 138.58
CA GLU A 264 28.29 -80.88 139.06
C GLU A 264 27.67 -79.49 138.94
N THR A 265 26.92 -79.17 137.89
CA THR A 265 26.17 -77.90 137.83
C THR A 265 25.00 -77.87 138.80
N TYR A 266 24.33 -79.00 139.05
CA TYR A 266 23.31 -79.11 140.11
C TYR A 266 23.95 -79.03 141.50
N SER A 267 25.10 -79.66 141.74
CA SER A 267 25.80 -79.59 143.04
C SER A 267 26.44 -78.21 143.28
N ALA A 268 26.93 -77.55 142.23
CA ALA A 268 27.35 -76.15 142.28
C ALA A 268 26.16 -75.20 142.46
N MET A 269 25.00 -75.48 141.85
CA MET A 269 23.78 -74.70 142.06
C MET A 269 23.23 -74.87 143.47
N THR A 270 23.16 -76.09 144.02
CA THR A 270 22.77 -76.29 145.42
C THR A 270 23.79 -75.71 146.38
N SER A 271 25.10 -75.85 146.11
CA SER A 271 26.17 -75.20 146.90
C SER A 271 26.06 -73.67 146.86
N ARG A 272 25.68 -73.09 145.72
CA ARG A 272 25.47 -71.64 145.58
C ARG A 272 24.17 -71.17 146.22
N ILE A 273 23.14 -72.02 146.26
CA ILE A 273 21.91 -71.76 147.01
C ILE A 273 22.20 -71.83 148.51
N THR A 274 22.94 -72.83 149.01
CA THR A 274 23.34 -72.90 150.41
C THR A 274 24.33 -71.79 150.78
N GLU A 275 25.25 -71.37 149.91
CA GLU A 275 26.12 -70.18 150.09
C GLU A 275 25.32 -68.86 150.13
N LYS A 276 24.15 -68.79 149.48
CA LYS A 276 23.26 -67.61 149.54
C LYS A 276 22.23 -67.68 150.67
N LEU A 277 22.03 -68.84 151.28
CA LEU A 277 21.17 -69.05 152.45
C LEU A 277 21.96 -69.13 153.78
N SER A 278 23.25 -69.48 153.76
CA SER A 278 24.10 -69.55 154.96
C SER A 278 24.24 -68.23 155.74
N PRO A 279 24.19 -67.02 155.14
CA PRO A 279 24.13 -65.77 155.91
C PRO A 279 22.86 -65.62 156.76
N PHE A 280 21.89 -66.51 156.59
CA PHE A 280 20.64 -66.57 157.36
C PHE A 280 20.56 -67.83 158.25
N ALA A 281 21.63 -68.63 158.34
CA ALA A 281 21.58 -69.95 158.96
C ALA A 281 22.93 -70.49 159.51
N THR A 282 23.51 -69.84 160.53
CA THR A 282 24.04 -70.48 161.77
C THR A 282 24.60 -69.48 162.79
N GLU A 283 24.46 -69.84 164.08
CA GLU A 283 25.41 -69.60 165.18
C GLU A 283 25.93 -68.17 165.42
N ASP A 284 25.18 -67.38 166.19
CA ASP A 284 25.72 -66.74 167.41
C ASP A 284 24.58 -66.37 168.38
N ASP A 285 24.33 -67.18 169.41
CA ASP A 285 23.60 -66.73 170.62
C ASP A 285 23.91 -67.66 171.80
N ALA A 286 24.77 -67.20 172.71
CA ALA A 286 25.17 -67.94 173.90
C ALA A 286 24.50 -67.36 175.15
N MET A 287 23.60 -68.15 175.75
CA MET A 287 23.02 -67.94 177.09
C MET A 287 22.04 -66.75 177.23
N ASP A 288 20.75 -66.96 176.94
CA ASP A 288 19.77 -67.11 178.03
C ASP A 288 18.52 -67.91 177.60
N GLU A 289 18.00 -68.77 178.48
CA GLU A 289 17.01 -69.81 178.17
C GLU A 289 15.57 -69.39 178.56
N ASN A 290 14.95 -68.48 177.81
CA ASN A 290 13.48 -68.29 177.88
C ASN A 290 12.75 -67.56 176.71
N ALA A 291 13.19 -67.66 175.45
CA ALA A 291 12.43 -67.07 174.33
C ALA A 291 12.68 -67.70 172.94
N LEU A 292 11.79 -68.59 172.46
CA LEU A 292 11.65 -68.96 171.04
C LEU A 292 10.23 -69.49 170.73
N ASN A 293 9.71 -69.50 169.49
CA ASN A 293 9.89 -68.62 168.33
C ASN A 293 8.86 -69.04 167.24
N THR A 294 7.94 -68.17 166.82
CA THR A 294 7.01 -68.45 165.69
C THR A 294 6.87 -67.31 164.69
N ASN A 295 7.42 -66.12 164.96
CA ASN A 295 7.12 -64.90 164.19
C ASN A 295 8.33 -64.32 163.43
N SER A 296 9.54 -64.85 163.64
CA SER A 296 10.76 -64.25 163.06
C SER A 296 11.02 -64.60 161.59
N THR A 297 10.42 -65.68 161.05
CA THR A 297 10.57 -66.09 159.65
C THR A 297 9.76 -65.20 158.69
N SER A 298 8.47 -65.00 158.99
CA SER A 298 7.55 -64.18 158.17
C SER A 298 8.06 -62.74 157.90
N ALA A 299 8.84 -62.16 158.83
CA ALA A 299 9.42 -60.83 158.68
C ALA A 299 10.64 -60.77 157.73
N ALA A 300 11.22 -61.92 157.37
CA ALA A 300 12.23 -62.05 156.31
C ALA A 300 11.54 -62.35 154.97
N ASP A 301 10.62 -63.32 154.95
CA ASP A 301 9.87 -63.71 153.75
C ASP A 301 9.12 -62.53 153.13
N SER A 302 8.37 -61.76 153.93
CA SER A 302 7.63 -60.58 153.45
C SER A 302 8.50 -59.46 152.87
N LYS A 303 9.77 -59.34 153.28
CA LYS A 303 10.74 -58.41 152.68
C LYS A 303 11.25 -58.93 151.34
N LEU A 304 11.47 -60.23 151.22
CA LEU A 304 11.83 -60.89 149.97
C LEU A 304 10.67 -60.82 148.97
N GLU A 305 9.44 -61.08 149.41
CA GLU A 305 8.21 -60.95 148.61
C GLU A 305 7.97 -59.52 148.12
N THR A 306 8.12 -58.51 148.97
CA THR A 306 7.93 -57.10 148.54
C THR A 306 9.01 -56.63 147.57
N HIS A 307 10.25 -57.07 147.73
CA HIS A 307 11.30 -56.83 146.73
C HIS A 307 11.01 -57.58 145.42
N LEU A 308 10.61 -58.85 145.48
CA LEU A 308 10.26 -59.67 144.31
C LEU A 308 9.07 -59.09 143.54
N ASN A 309 8.01 -58.64 144.22
CA ASN A 309 6.87 -57.96 143.59
C ASN A 309 7.27 -56.62 142.96
N THR A 310 8.19 -55.87 143.58
CA THR A 310 8.73 -54.63 142.99
C THR A 310 9.54 -54.92 141.73
N LEU A 311 10.40 -55.96 141.75
CA LEU A 311 11.12 -56.42 140.57
C LEU A 311 10.17 -56.88 139.47
N LEU A 312 9.21 -57.75 139.77
CA LEU A 312 8.18 -58.20 138.81
C LEU A 312 7.43 -57.02 138.18
N ARG A 313 7.06 -56.01 138.96
CA ARG A 313 6.41 -54.81 138.43
C ARG A 313 7.33 -54.01 137.52
N THR A 314 8.57 -53.73 137.93
CA THR A 314 9.52 -53.01 137.05
C THR A 314 9.91 -53.81 135.80
N LEU A 315 9.87 -55.14 135.83
CA LEU A 315 10.03 -55.99 134.65
C LEU A 315 8.78 -55.93 133.77
N SER A 316 7.58 -55.99 134.34
CA SER A 316 6.32 -55.83 133.60
C SER A 316 6.23 -54.48 132.90
N ASP A 317 6.53 -53.39 133.61
CA ASP A 317 6.51 -52.03 133.08
C ASP A 317 7.57 -51.85 131.97
N ARG A 318 8.76 -52.46 132.11
CA ARG A 318 9.80 -52.50 131.06
C ARG A 318 9.40 -53.34 129.84
N THR A 319 8.76 -54.49 130.04
CA THR A 319 8.25 -55.33 128.95
C THR A 319 7.13 -54.64 128.19
N ALA A 320 6.23 -53.93 128.88
CA ALA A 320 5.19 -53.11 128.26
C ALA A 320 5.78 -51.93 127.47
N ALA A 321 6.84 -51.28 127.98
CA ALA A 321 7.57 -50.27 127.22
C ALA A 321 8.28 -50.86 125.99
N LEU A 322 8.82 -52.08 126.09
CA LEU A 322 9.47 -52.78 124.98
C LEU A 322 8.47 -53.19 123.89
N THR A 323 7.31 -53.73 124.25
CA THR A 323 6.26 -54.07 123.25
C THR A 323 5.68 -52.81 122.60
N HIS A 324 5.49 -51.72 123.34
CA HIS A 324 5.11 -50.42 122.77
C HIS A 324 6.18 -49.88 121.80
N LEU A 325 7.46 -49.99 122.15
CA LEU A 325 8.59 -49.63 121.28
C LEU A 325 8.60 -50.51 120.01
N SER A 326 8.41 -51.82 120.14
CA SER A 326 8.36 -52.75 119.01
C SER A 326 7.18 -52.46 118.08
N PHE A 327 6.00 -52.14 118.61
CA PHE A 327 4.86 -51.68 117.81
C PHE A 327 5.19 -50.37 117.07
N SER A 328 5.75 -49.38 117.77
CA SER A 328 6.14 -48.09 117.18
C SER A 328 7.27 -48.20 116.15
N LEU A 329 8.07 -49.27 116.17
CA LEU A 329 9.07 -49.57 115.13
C LEU A 329 8.43 -50.28 113.93
N ASN A 330 7.51 -51.22 114.15
CA ASN A 330 6.79 -51.90 113.07
C ASN A 330 5.91 -50.92 112.28
N ASP A 331 5.34 -49.91 112.93
CA ASP A 331 4.55 -48.82 112.31
C ASP A 331 5.38 -47.95 111.33
N LEU A 332 6.72 -47.98 111.43
CA LEU A 332 7.61 -47.33 110.44
C LEU A 332 7.69 -48.09 109.10
N GLY A 333 7.05 -49.26 108.98
CA GLY A 333 6.97 -50.03 107.73
C GLY A 333 8.20 -50.86 107.37
N PHE A 334 9.17 -51.00 108.28
CA PHE A 334 10.35 -51.85 108.08
C PHE A 334 10.09 -53.29 108.55
N PRO A 335 10.49 -54.33 107.78
CA PRO A 335 10.22 -55.71 108.16
C PRO A 335 11.10 -56.18 109.32
N GLY A 336 10.47 -56.80 110.31
CA GLY A 336 11.05 -57.49 111.46
C GLY A 336 9.94 -57.96 112.41
N ASN A 337 10.20 -58.99 113.22
CA ASN A 337 9.29 -59.45 114.27
C ASN A 337 9.62 -58.76 115.59
N ASP A 338 10.91 -58.75 115.95
CA ASP A 338 11.45 -58.08 117.13
C ASP A 338 12.06 -56.71 116.79
N ALA A 339 11.99 -55.77 117.73
CA ALA A 339 12.57 -54.43 117.63
C ALA A 339 14.04 -54.41 117.13
N SER A 340 14.84 -55.41 117.48
CA SER A 340 16.22 -55.59 117.02
C SER A 340 16.32 -55.92 115.53
N GLU A 341 15.43 -56.75 115.00
CA GLU A 341 15.35 -57.08 113.57
C GLU A 341 14.95 -55.83 112.76
N VAL A 342 13.98 -55.06 113.27
CA VAL A 342 13.53 -53.81 112.62
C VAL A 342 14.64 -52.77 112.58
N ILE A 343 15.42 -52.62 113.65
CA ILE A 343 16.59 -51.71 113.67
C ILE A 343 17.69 -52.20 112.72
N ALA A 344 17.93 -53.51 112.62
CA ALA A 344 18.87 -54.07 111.65
C ALA A 344 18.40 -53.79 110.21
N SER A 345 17.12 -54.03 109.91
CA SER A 345 16.43 -53.77 108.64
C SER A 345 16.48 -52.29 108.23
N LEU A 346 16.25 -51.39 109.19
CA LEU A 346 16.41 -49.94 109.02
C LEU A 346 17.88 -49.57 108.68
N SER A 347 18.85 -50.18 109.36
CA SER A 347 20.28 -49.91 109.12
C SER A 347 20.77 -50.42 107.75
N THR A 348 20.26 -51.57 107.28
CA THR A 348 20.58 -52.08 105.95
C THR A 348 19.88 -51.27 104.86
N ALA A 349 18.64 -50.84 105.06
CA ALA A 349 17.92 -49.97 104.13
C ALA A 349 18.59 -48.60 103.93
N PHE A 350 19.08 -47.96 104.99
CA PHE A 350 19.87 -46.72 104.84
C PHE A 350 21.23 -46.99 104.17
N ARG A 351 21.84 -48.15 104.40
CA ARG A 351 23.09 -48.54 103.74
C ARG A 351 22.89 -48.81 102.24
N THR A 352 21.80 -49.46 101.82
CA THR A 352 21.49 -49.65 100.40
C THR A 352 21.12 -48.34 99.74
N ALA A 353 20.23 -47.53 100.31
CA ALA A 353 19.86 -46.22 99.75
C ALA A 353 21.08 -45.28 99.59
N ARG A 354 22.07 -45.38 100.50
CA ARG A 354 23.37 -44.69 100.36
C ARG A 354 24.20 -45.25 99.20
N LEU A 355 24.27 -46.57 99.02
CA LEU A 355 25.01 -47.19 97.91
C LEU A 355 24.36 -46.91 96.55
N GLU A 356 23.02 -46.83 96.47
CA GLU A 356 22.32 -46.40 95.26
C GLU A 356 22.59 -44.92 94.93
N LEU A 357 22.69 -44.02 95.92
CA LEU A 357 23.21 -42.67 95.69
C LEU A 357 24.68 -42.69 95.22
N GLU A 358 25.50 -43.59 95.74
CA GLU A 358 26.92 -43.71 95.35
C GLU A 358 27.07 -44.27 93.93
N TYR A 359 26.09 -45.05 93.45
CA TYR A 359 25.98 -45.50 92.07
C TYR A 359 25.46 -44.40 91.12
N LEU A 360 24.45 -43.62 91.54
CA LEU A 360 23.88 -42.53 90.75
C LEU A 360 24.77 -41.26 90.73
N THR A 361 25.55 -41.02 91.78
CA THR A 361 26.45 -39.87 91.94
C THR A 361 27.82 -40.29 92.52
N PRO A 362 28.62 -41.05 91.75
CA PRO A 362 29.91 -41.58 92.23
C PRO A 362 30.88 -40.47 92.60
N GLY A 363 31.41 -40.53 93.83
CA GLY A 363 32.39 -39.58 94.37
C GLY A 363 31.81 -38.30 95.00
N GLU A 364 30.51 -38.02 94.87
CA GLU A 364 29.90 -36.79 95.45
C GLU A 364 29.44 -36.92 96.92
N ILE A 365 29.66 -38.07 97.58
CA ILE A 365 29.15 -38.38 98.92
C ILE A 365 30.25 -38.18 99.98
N PRO A 366 30.19 -37.14 100.84
CA PRO A 366 31.22 -36.85 101.84
C PRO A 366 31.08 -37.68 103.14
N LEU A 367 30.01 -38.45 103.29
CA LEU A 367 29.72 -39.22 104.50
C LEU A 367 30.51 -40.55 104.53
N PRO A 368 31.02 -41.00 105.70
CA PRO A 368 31.57 -42.35 105.86
C PRO A 368 30.47 -43.42 105.88
N LEU A 369 30.82 -44.68 105.59
CA LEU A 369 29.89 -45.83 105.61
C LEU A 369 29.25 -46.12 106.99
N THR A 370 29.74 -45.47 108.05
CA THR A 370 29.24 -45.55 109.44
C THR A 370 28.38 -44.34 109.85
N SER A 371 28.04 -43.44 108.93
CA SER A 371 27.19 -42.26 109.20
C SER A 371 25.79 -42.66 109.67
N ALA A 372 25.24 -41.94 110.65
CA ALA A 372 23.85 -42.12 111.09
C ALA A 372 22.86 -41.90 109.94
N GLY A 373 21.81 -42.74 109.86
CA GLY A 373 20.86 -42.77 108.75
C GLY A 373 20.15 -41.44 108.45
N ALA A 374 19.96 -40.58 109.47
CA ALA A 374 19.43 -39.23 109.28
C ALA A 374 20.27 -38.37 108.32
N ALA A 375 21.61 -38.45 108.40
CA ALA A 375 22.49 -37.72 107.48
C ALA A 375 22.42 -38.27 106.05
N VAL A 376 22.13 -39.56 105.87
CA VAL A 376 21.85 -40.16 104.56
C VAL A 376 20.51 -39.66 104.01
N LEU A 377 19.48 -39.52 104.86
CA LEU A 377 18.20 -38.93 104.46
C LEU A 377 18.29 -37.46 104.07
N ASP A 378 19.03 -36.64 104.82
CA ASP A 378 19.24 -35.24 104.44
C ASP A 378 20.05 -35.11 103.13
N LEU A 379 21.01 -36.02 102.88
CA LEU A 379 21.72 -36.08 101.61
C LEU A 379 20.82 -36.56 100.45
N LEU A 380 19.97 -37.56 100.67
CA LEU A 380 18.91 -37.96 99.72
C LEU A 380 17.99 -36.78 99.40
N LEU A 381 17.48 -36.08 100.41
CA LEU A 381 16.54 -34.97 100.22
C LEU A 381 17.19 -33.75 99.54
N THR A 382 18.47 -33.47 99.79
CA THR A 382 19.20 -32.41 99.07
C THR A 382 19.47 -32.82 97.62
N LYS A 383 20.01 -34.02 97.36
CA LYS A 383 20.24 -34.51 96.00
C LYS A 383 18.95 -34.65 95.19
N LEU A 384 17.83 -35.05 95.79
CA LEU A 384 16.52 -35.08 95.13
C LEU A 384 15.98 -33.68 94.80
N ARG A 385 16.21 -32.67 95.67
CA ARG A 385 15.86 -31.27 95.37
C ARG A 385 16.74 -30.70 94.25
N ASP A 386 18.03 -31.01 94.26
CA ASP A 386 18.96 -30.59 93.20
C ASP A 386 18.64 -31.27 91.88
N LEU A 387 18.30 -32.57 91.88
CA LEU A 387 17.85 -33.30 90.69
C LEU A 387 16.51 -32.77 90.17
N ALA A 388 15.55 -32.47 91.05
CA ALA A 388 14.28 -31.86 90.66
C ALA A 388 14.44 -30.43 90.13
N ARG A 389 15.48 -29.69 90.57
CA ARG A 389 15.84 -28.40 89.97
C ARG A 389 16.48 -28.58 88.61
N LYS A 390 17.51 -29.44 88.50
CA LYS A 390 18.18 -29.77 87.23
C LYS A 390 17.22 -30.32 86.17
N SER A 391 16.19 -31.08 86.56
CA SER A 391 15.12 -31.49 85.65
C SER A 391 14.45 -30.27 85.04
N ARG A 392 13.96 -29.34 85.87
CA ARG A 392 13.31 -28.10 85.40
C ARG A 392 14.25 -27.24 84.56
N GLU A 393 15.50 -27.06 85.00
CA GLU A 393 16.52 -26.32 84.25
C GLU A 393 16.78 -26.95 82.86
N ASN A 394 16.68 -28.28 82.73
CA ASN A 394 16.73 -28.97 81.44
C ASN A 394 15.41 -28.86 80.65
N ASP A 395 14.25 -28.95 81.31
CA ASP A 395 12.92 -28.84 80.69
C ASP A 395 12.73 -27.42 80.11
N ASP A 396 13.08 -26.38 80.87
CA ASP A 396 13.11 -24.97 80.47
C ASP A 396 14.05 -24.78 79.25
N ALA A 397 15.26 -25.36 79.29
CA ALA A 397 16.22 -25.30 78.18
C ALA A 397 15.74 -26.08 76.92
N ILE A 398 14.99 -27.18 77.10
CA ILE A 398 14.37 -27.91 75.99
C ILE A 398 13.31 -27.04 75.31
N ASP A 399 12.52 -26.27 76.06
CA ASP A 399 11.56 -25.32 75.47
C ASP A 399 12.23 -24.10 74.83
N GLU A 400 13.38 -23.63 75.34
CA GLU A 400 14.23 -22.67 74.61
C GLU A 400 14.72 -23.25 73.28
N TYR A 401 15.19 -24.51 73.24
CA TYR A 401 15.60 -25.17 72.00
C TYR A 401 14.42 -25.39 71.04
N HIS A 402 13.22 -25.74 71.53
CA HIS A 402 12.01 -25.82 70.70
C HIS A 402 11.64 -24.46 70.10
N ALA A 403 11.69 -23.38 70.88
CA ALA A 403 11.42 -22.03 70.40
C ALA A 403 12.43 -21.59 69.32
N LEU A 404 13.72 -21.88 69.53
CA LEU A 404 14.77 -21.66 68.54
C LEU A 404 14.54 -22.49 67.27
N GLU A 405 14.22 -23.78 67.38
CA GLU A 405 13.94 -24.63 66.23
C GLU A 405 12.73 -24.13 65.42
N LEU A 406 11.63 -23.76 66.09
CA LEU A 406 10.46 -23.18 65.44
C LEU A 406 10.79 -21.88 64.71
N SER A 407 11.62 -21.00 65.32
CA SER A 407 12.07 -19.76 64.67
C SER A 407 12.93 -20.03 63.43
N LEU A 408 13.83 -21.03 63.48
CA LEU A 408 14.67 -21.43 62.35
C LEU A 408 13.84 -22.09 61.23
N ARG A 409 12.88 -22.95 61.59
CA ARG A 409 11.91 -23.53 60.65
C ARG A 409 11.07 -22.44 59.97
N GLN A 410 10.66 -21.40 60.69
CA GLN A 410 9.93 -20.25 60.12
C GLN A 410 10.81 -19.41 59.19
N GLN A 411 12.06 -19.12 59.57
CA GLN A 411 13.02 -18.39 58.72
C GLN A 411 13.36 -19.17 57.43
N LEU A 412 13.55 -20.49 57.54
CA LEU A 412 13.77 -21.36 56.39
C LEU A 412 12.52 -21.44 55.50
N GLY A 413 11.32 -21.52 56.09
CA GLY A 413 10.06 -21.45 55.36
C GLY A 413 9.92 -20.16 54.54
N ALA A 414 10.08 -19.01 55.19
CA ALA A 414 10.02 -17.70 54.52
C ALA A 414 11.08 -17.56 53.41
N ARG A 415 12.30 -18.11 53.61
CA ARG A 415 13.34 -18.13 52.58
C ARG A 415 12.97 -19.03 51.39
N VAL A 416 12.34 -20.19 51.64
CA VAL A 416 11.85 -21.08 50.58
C VAL A 416 10.70 -20.44 49.82
N GLU A 417 9.73 -19.81 50.51
CA GLU A 417 8.63 -19.07 49.87
C GLU A 417 9.12 -17.93 48.98
N ALA A 418 10.14 -17.18 49.43
CA ALA A 418 10.80 -16.15 48.62
C ALA A 418 11.58 -16.73 47.42
N MET A 419 12.27 -17.86 47.61
CA MET A 419 12.98 -18.57 46.53
C MET A 419 12.00 -19.14 45.49
N ASP A 420 10.86 -19.68 45.92
CA ASP A 420 9.77 -20.09 45.03
C ASP A 420 9.11 -18.88 44.35
N GLY A 421 9.08 -17.72 45.01
CA GLY A 421 8.67 -16.43 44.43
C GLY A 421 9.53 -16.05 43.23
N MET A 422 10.84 -15.88 43.48
CA MET A 422 11.82 -15.61 42.43
C MET A 422 11.82 -16.70 41.35
N SER A 423 11.62 -17.97 41.71
CA SER A 423 11.53 -19.09 40.75
C SER A 423 10.25 -19.07 39.89
N ARG A 424 9.18 -18.43 40.35
CA ARG A 424 7.95 -18.18 39.58
C ARG A 424 8.12 -16.96 38.68
N GLU A 425 8.69 -15.88 39.21
CA GLU A 425 9.00 -14.66 38.46
C GLU A 425 10.00 -14.92 37.33
N MET A 426 11.07 -15.67 37.58
CA MET A 426 12.04 -16.08 36.57
C MET A 426 11.37 -16.85 35.41
N LYS A 427 10.44 -17.76 35.71
CA LYS A 427 9.69 -18.51 34.69
C LYS A 427 8.68 -17.65 33.93
N ALA A 428 8.09 -16.64 34.58
CA ALA A 428 7.25 -15.65 33.90
C ALA A 428 8.07 -14.80 32.93
N LEU A 429 9.21 -14.27 33.38
CA LEU A 429 10.14 -13.50 32.55
C LEU A 429 10.74 -14.34 31.41
N GLU A 430 11.02 -15.62 31.63
CA GLU A 430 11.44 -16.58 30.59
C GLU A 430 10.33 -16.82 29.56
N GLY A 431 9.06 -16.81 29.98
CA GLY A 431 7.89 -16.86 29.09
C GLY A 431 7.72 -15.58 28.26
N ASP A 432 7.80 -14.42 28.91
CA ASP A 432 7.75 -13.10 28.27
C ASP A 432 8.90 -12.89 27.29
N ALA A 433 10.09 -13.38 27.60
CA ALA A 433 11.24 -13.38 26.69
C ALA A 433 10.92 -14.19 25.43
N LYS A 434 10.51 -15.46 25.58
CA LYS A 434 10.13 -16.31 24.44
C LYS A 434 8.97 -15.73 23.62
N GLN A 435 8.04 -15.02 24.24
CA GLN A 435 6.98 -14.31 23.52
C GLN A 435 7.50 -13.11 22.72
N LYS A 436 8.49 -12.37 23.26
CA LYS A 436 9.19 -11.30 22.53
C LYS A 436 10.02 -11.87 21.38
N ASP A 437 10.77 -12.95 21.60
CA ASP A 437 11.57 -13.64 20.59
C ASP A 437 10.69 -14.14 19.42
N ALA A 438 9.55 -14.78 19.73
CA ALA A 438 8.59 -15.20 18.72
C ALA A 438 8.02 -14.01 17.92
N ARG A 439 7.73 -12.88 18.59
CA ARG A 439 7.28 -11.65 17.93
C ARG A 439 8.37 -10.99 17.08
N ILE A 440 9.64 -11.08 17.49
CA ILE A 440 10.79 -10.62 16.71
C ILE A 440 10.88 -11.47 15.43
N ALA A 441 10.85 -12.80 15.52
CA ALA A 441 10.86 -13.68 14.36
C ALA A 441 9.68 -13.41 13.40
N ASP A 442 8.46 -13.20 13.90
CA ASP A 442 7.31 -12.82 13.05
C ASP A 442 7.54 -11.48 12.32
N LEU A 443 8.15 -10.50 12.99
CA LEU A 443 8.51 -9.20 12.41
C LEU A 443 9.66 -9.31 11.40
N GLU A 444 10.67 -10.14 11.64
CA GLU A 444 11.78 -10.42 10.71
C GLU A 444 11.25 -11.05 9.41
N ILE A 445 10.38 -12.07 9.51
CA ILE A 445 9.75 -12.66 8.32
C ILE A 445 8.80 -11.63 7.64
N GLY A 446 8.20 -10.72 8.40
CA GLY A 446 7.49 -9.55 7.86
C GLY A 446 8.40 -8.62 7.06
N ILE A 447 9.59 -8.30 7.58
CA ILE A 447 10.61 -7.47 6.94
C ILE A 447 11.15 -8.15 5.68
N GLU A 448 11.43 -9.45 5.69
CA GLU A 448 11.89 -10.16 4.49
C GLU A 448 10.81 -10.26 3.40
N ARG A 449 9.53 -10.40 3.77
CA ARG A 449 8.41 -10.28 2.80
C ARG A 449 8.37 -8.87 2.17
N LEU A 450 8.57 -7.82 2.97
CA LEU A 450 8.61 -6.44 2.48
C LEU A 450 9.83 -6.16 1.59
N LYS A 451 11.03 -6.61 1.99
CA LYS A 451 12.25 -6.58 1.17
C LYS A 451 12.04 -7.33 -0.15
N GLY A 452 11.35 -8.48 -0.13
CA GLY A 452 10.96 -9.23 -1.32
C GLY A 452 10.04 -8.45 -2.25
N ALA A 453 9.01 -7.79 -1.72
CA ALA A 453 8.11 -6.94 -2.49
C ALA A 453 8.83 -5.71 -3.09
N VAL A 454 9.67 -5.03 -2.31
CA VAL A 454 10.49 -3.89 -2.79
C VAL A 454 11.46 -4.33 -3.89
N LYS A 455 12.12 -5.49 -3.74
CA LYS A 455 12.95 -6.08 -4.80
C LYS A 455 12.17 -6.42 -6.08
N SER A 456 10.87 -6.69 -6.00
CA SER A 456 10.03 -6.86 -7.19
C SER A 456 9.62 -5.53 -7.81
N TYR A 457 9.14 -4.56 -7.03
CA TYR A 457 8.86 -3.22 -7.56
C TYR A 457 10.10 -2.55 -8.19
N ALA A 458 11.31 -2.80 -7.66
CA ALA A 458 12.55 -2.35 -8.29
C ALA A 458 12.80 -2.98 -9.67
N ARG A 459 12.44 -4.26 -9.88
CA ARG A 459 12.47 -4.89 -11.22
C ARG A 459 11.41 -4.28 -12.12
N ASP A 460 10.17 -4.19 -11.65
CA ASP A 460 9.04 -3.61 -12.40
C ASP A 460 9.36 -2.19 -12.90
N VAL A 461 9.97 -1.35 -12.04
CA VAL A 461 10.47 -0.02 -12.40
C VAL A 461 11.58 -0.10 -13.45
N SER A 462 12.60 -0.95 -13.27
CA SER A 462 13.68 -1.08 -14.27
C SER A 462 13.20 -1.61 -15.63
N GLU A 463 12.17 -2.45 -15.66
CA GLU A 463 11.53 -2.91 -16.90
C GLU A 463 10.72 -1.80 -17.59
N LEU A 464 10.04 -0.95 -16.81
CA LEU A 464 9.35 0.24 -17.31
C LEU A 464 10.32 1.32 -17.81
N GLU A 465 11.44 1.56 -17.11
CA GLU A 465 12.51 2.45 -17.55
C GLU A 465 13.14 1.95 -18.86
N ALA A 466 13.41 0.64 -18.96
CA ALA A 466 13.90 0.03 -20.20
C ALA A 466 12.87 0.11 -21.35
N LEU A 467 11.56 0.07 -21.06
CA LEU A 467 10.51 0.28 -22.05
C LEU A 467 10.45 1.74 -22.50
N VAL A 468 10.51 2.70 -21.57
CA VAL A 468 10.56 4.14 -21.87
C VAL A 468 11.78 4.45 -22.74
N GLY A 469 12.97 3.96 -22.39
CA GLY A 469 14.18 4.14 -23.19
C GLY A 469 14.09 3.57 -24.62
N ARG A 470 13.36 2.47 -24.82
CA ARG A 470 13.05 1.97 -26.18
C ARG A 470 12.08 2.89 -26.91
N MET A 471 10.99 3.31 -26.28
CA MET A 471 10.02 4.23 -26.88
C MET A 471 10.63 5.60 -27.20
N GLU A 472 11.57 6.10 -26.38
CA GLU A 472 12.33 7.32 -26.66
C GLU A 472 13.29 7.14 -27.83
N GLY A 473 13.93 5.98 -27.98
CA GLY A 473 14.75 5.63 -29.15
C GLY A 473 13.93 5.50 -30.45
N GLU A 474 12.75 4.89 -30.38
CA GLU A 474 11.77 4.82 -31.48
C GLU A 474 11.27 6.23 -31.86
N LEU A 475 10.98 7.09 -30.87
CA LEU A 475 10.58 8.48 -31.10
C LEU A 475 11.72 9.31 -31.70
N GLN A 476 12.97 9.14 -31.22
CA GLN A 476 14.14 9.81 -31.78
C GLN A 476 14.42 9.39 -33.23
N THR A 477 14.29 8.10 -33.56
CA THR A 477 14.48 7.61 -34.93
C THR A 477 13.34 8.06 -35.85
N ALA A 478 12.08 8.05 -35.40
CA ALA A 478 10.95 8.59 -36.12
C ALA A 478 11.05 10.12 -36.35
N ASN A 479 11.56 10.89 -35.38
CA ASN A 479 11.85 12.31 -35.55
C ASN A 479 13.02 12.54 -36.52
N ALA A 480 14.08 11.74 -36.46
CA ALA A 480 15.18 11.81 -37.42
C ALA A 480 14.74 11.47 -38.85
N GLN A 481 13.79 10.54 -39.02
CA GLN A 481 13.16 10.25 -40.31
C GLN A 481 12.27 11.41 -40.77
N ASN A 482 11.40 11.95 -39.92
CA ASN A 482 10.58 13.12 -40.24
C ASN A 482 11.42 14.35 -40.61
N ASN A 483 12.54 14.60 -39.92
CA ASN A 483 13.44 15.69 -40.24
C ASN A 483 14.10 15.49 -41.62
N LYS A 484 14.56 14.28 -41.95
CA LYS A 484 15.08 13.98 -43.30
C LYS A 484 14.01 14.15 -44.36
N SER A 485 12.84 13.54 -44.20
CA SER A 485 11.74 13.70 -45.15
C SER A 485 11.30 15.17 -45.29
N ARG A 486 11.41 15.97 -44.22
CA ARG A 486 11.22 17.42 -44.28
C ARG A 486 12.33 18.13 -45.05
N GLU A 487 13.60 17.78 -44.84
CA GLU A 487 14.74 18.32 -45.60
C GLU A 487 14.61 17.98 -47.10
N ASP A 488 14.17 16.76 -47.42
CA ASP A 488 13.84 16.30 -48.78
C ASP A 488 12.70 17.14 -49.38
N HIS A 489 11.57 17.29 -48.68
CA HIS A 489 10.45 18.13 -49.15
C HIS A 489 10.84 19.62 -49.25
N GLU A 490 11.72 20.11 -48.37
CA GLU A 490 12.26 21.47 -48.47
C GLU A 490 13.29 21.60 -49.61
N ALA A 491 13.89 20.53 -50.12
CA ALA A 491 14.71 20.53 -51.33
C ALA A 491 13.83 20.51 -52.59
N ASP A 492 12.87 19.58 -52.66
CA ASP A 492 11.87 19.51 -53.73
C ASP A 492 11.14 20.85 -53.91
N MET A 493 10.69 21.46 -52.81
CA MET A 493 10.03 22.76 -52.86
C MET A 493 10.94 23.89 -53.38
N LYS A 494 12.26 23.83 -53.15
CA LYS A 494 13.21 24.79 -53.73
C LYS A 494 13.34 24.58 -55.24
N GLU A 495 13.53 23.34 -55.69
CA GLU A 495 13.56 23.01 -57.13
C GLU A 495 12.26 23.43 -57.83
N TRP A 496 11.09 23.15 -57.23
CA TRP A 496 9.81 23.62 -57.76
C TRP A 496 9.67 25.14 -57.78
N THR A 497 10.21 25.88 -56.80
CA THR A 497 10.24 27.36 -56.87
C THR A 497 11.19 27.87 -57.94
N ASP A 498 12.38 27.28 -58.10
CA ASP A 498 13.34 27.68 -59.12
C ASP A 498 12.76 27.44 -60.53
N ILE A 499 12.23 26.23 -60.78
CA ILE A 499 11.47 25.88 -61.99
C ILE A 499 10.27 26.83 -62.21
N PHE A 500 9.59 27.29 -61.15
CA PHE A 500 8.52 28.27 -61.27
C PHE A 500 9.05 29.67 -61.66
N THR A 501 10.19 30.11 -61.11
CA THR A 501 10.81 31.38 -61.52
C THR A 501 11.35 31.34 -62.96
N ASP A 502 11.89 30.21 -63.41
CA ASP A 502 12.26 29.99 -64.81
C ASP A 502 11.04 30.00 -65.74
N LYS A 503 9.95 29.35 -65.34
CA LYS A 503 8.67 29.44 -66.08
C LYS A 503 8.13 30.86 -66.11
N GLN A 504 8.19 31.60 -64.99
CA GLN A 504 7.69 32.97 -64.90
C GLN A 504 8.55 33.97 -65.69
N SER A 505 9.88 33.77 -65.74
CA SER A 505 10.77 34.58 -66.60
C SER A 505 10.58 34.22 -68.07
N CYS A 506 10.40 32.95 -68.42
CA CYS A 506 10.04 32.52 -69.76
C CYS A 506 8.71 33.16 -70.21
N ILE A 507 7.67 33.10 -69.36
CA ILE A 507 6.38 33.76 -69.57
C ILE A 507 6.56 35.26 -69.78
N SER A 508 7.32 35.97 -68.95
CA SER A 508 7.52 37.42 -69.16
C SER A 508 8.25 37.74 -70.46
N THR A 509 9.21 36.90 -70.92
CA THR A 509 9.80 37.06 -72.27
C THR A 509 8.87 36.67 -73.42
N LEU A 510 7.77 35.96 -73.17
CA LEU A 510 6.72 35.69 -74.15
C LEU A 510 5.68 36.81 -74.15
N GLU A 511 5.36 37.36 -72.98
CA GLU A 511 4.50 38.54 -72.81
C GLU A 511 5.12 39.78 -73.45
N THR A 512 6.43 40.03 -73.29
CA THR A 512 7.10 41.14 -74.00
C THR A 512 7.06 40.95 -75.51
N LYS A 513 7.46 39.78 -76.04
CA LYS A 513 7.37 39.47 -77.48
C LYS A 513 5.94 39.57 -78.03
N LEU A 514 4.93 39.20 -77.24
CA LEU A 514 3.53 39.34 -77.59
C LEU A 514 3.09 40.81 -77.55
N SER A 515 3.60 41.62 -76.62
CA SER A 515 3.39 43.07 -76.60
C SER A 515 4.07 43.78 -77.78
N ASP A 516 5.27 43.34 -78.19
CA ASP A 516 5.98 43.83 -79.37
C ASP A 516 5.21 43.47 -80.65
N ALA A 517 4.70 42.23 -80.75
CA ALA A 517 3.85 41.81 -81.85
C ALA A 517 2.48 42.53 -81.87
N MET A 518 1.93 42.87 -80.70
CA MET A 518 0.74 43.73 -80.59
C MET A 518 1.05 45.17 -81.00
N ALA A 519 2.22 45.72 -80.66
CA ALA A 519 2.68 47.02 -81.11
C ALA A 519 2.83 47.04 -82.64
N GLN A 520 3.57 46.07 -83.21
CA GLN A 520 3.74 45.91 -84.66
C GLN A 520 2.41 45.74 -85.40
N THR A 521 1.47 44.94 -84.88
CA THR A 521 0.15 44.77 -85.51
C THR A 521 -0.75 46.00 -85.33
N SER A 522 -0.57 46.79 -84.27
CA SER A 522 -1.22 48.10 -84.12
C SER A 522 -0.65 49.14 -85.09
N GLU A 523 0.67 49.17 -85.29
CA GLU A 523 1.35 50.03 -86.26
C GLU A 523 0.94 49.66 -87.69
N LEU A 524 1.01 48.38 -88.06
CA LEU A 524 0.53 47.88 -89.37
C LEU A 524 -0.95 48.19 -89.60
N LYS A 525 -1.78 48.20 -88.55
CA LYS A 525 -3.19 48.61 -88.63
C LYS A 525 -3.34 50.12 -88.82
N GLU A 526 -2.49 50.93 -88.20
CA GLU A 526 -2.47 52.38 -88.37
C GLU A 526 -1.94 52.78 -89.77
N GLN A 527 -0.86 52.14 -90.23
CA GLN A 527 -0.37 52.19 -91.61
C GLN A 527 -1.47 51.79 -92.61
N LEU A 528 -2.18 50.67 -92.38
CA LEU A 528 -3.30 50.26 -93.22
C LEU A 528 -4.45 51.28 -93.19
N SER A 529 -4.71 51.91 -92.04
CA SER A 529 -5.74 52.95 -91.91
C SER A 529 -5.38 54.23 -92.66
N THR A 530 -4.10 54.66 -92.63
CA THR A 530 -3.62 55.85 -93.34
C THR A 530 -3.50 55.61 -94.84
N VAL A 531 -3.11 54.41 -95.28
CA VAL A 531 -3.22 53.99 -96.69
C VAL A 531 -4.68 53.96 -97.13
N ASN A 532 -5.60 53.52 -96.28
CA ASN A 532 -7.03 53.51 -96.60
C ASN A 532 -7.66 54.91 -96.64
N THR A 533 -7.26 55.86 -95.79
CA THR A 533 -7.70 57.27 -95.89
C THR A 533 -7.11 57.95 -97.13
N GLN A 534 -5.81 57.73 -97.43
CA GLN A 534 -5.20 58.18 -98.68
C GLN A 534 -5.93 57.61 -99.91
N HIS A 535 -6.31 56.33 -99.88
CA HIS A 535 -7.07 55.70 -100.95
C HIS A 535 -8.49 56.29 -101.07
N ALA A 536 -9.16 56.57 -99.94
CA ALA A 536 -10.47 57.23 -99.93
C ALA A 536 -10.40 58.68 -100.46
N GLU A 537 -9.35 59.43 -100.11
CA GLU A 537 -9.07 60.77 -100.66
C GLU A 537 -8.81 60.72 -102.17
N LEU A 538 -7.97 59.78 -102.64
CA LEU A 538 -7.70 59.59 -104.07
C LEU A 538 -8.97 59.18 -104.81
N GLN A 539 -9.80 58.32 -104.23
CA GLN A 539 -11.13 58.02 -104.77
C GLN A 539 -12.04 59.25 -104.80
N SER A 540 -12.02 60.15 -103.81
CA SER A 540 -12.81 61.39 -103.87
C SER A 540 -12.30 62.29 -104.99
N LYS A 541 -11.00 62.60 -104.99
CA LYS A 541 -10.33 63.41 -106.03
C LYS A 541 -10.64 62.89 -107.44
N HIS A 542 -10.62 61.57 -107.64
CA HIS A 542 -10.99 60.95 -108.91
C HIS A 542 -12.50 60.97 -109.20
N LYS A 543 -13.39 60.81 -108.20
CA LYS A 543 -14.85 61.01 -108.37
C LYS A 543 -15.17 62.45 -108.75
N ASP A 544 -14.50 63.42 -108.15
CA ASP A 544 -14.64 64.86 -108.40
C ASP A 544 -14.11 65.22 -109.80
N GLU A 545 -12.95 64.69 -110.19
CA GLU A 545 -12.40 64.77 -111.55
C GLU A 545 -13.38 64.19 -112.60
N VAL A 546 -13.88 62.98 -112.39
CA VAL A 546 -14.88 62.34 -113.26
C VAL A 546 -16.19 63.12 -113.28
N ALA A 547 -16.61 63.73 -112.17
CA ALA A 547 -17.80 64.59 -112.12
C ALA A 547 -17.59 65.91 -112.88
N LEU A 548 -16.41 66.51 -112.84
CA LEU A 548 -16.04 67.68 -113.64
C LEU A 548 -15.98 67.33 -115.13
N LEU A 549 -15.35 66.20 -115.48
CA LEU A 549 -15.30 65.68 -116.85
C LEU A 549 -16.71 65.41 -117.41
N ASN A 550 -17.59 64.78 -116.62
CA ASN A 550 -18.98 64.54 -116.99
C ASN A 550 -19.81 65.83 -117.11
N LYS A 551 -19.55 66.86 -116.30
CA LYS A 551 -20.16 68.20 -116.47
C LYS A 551 -19.73 68.85 -117.79
N ALA A 552 -18.43 68.78 -118.14
CA ALA A 552 -17.89 69.30 -119.39
C ALA A 552 -18.38 68.52 -120.62
N HIS A 553 -18.49 67.19 -120.53
CA HIS A 553 -19.11 66.36 -121.56
C HIS A 553 -20.61 66.66 -121.70
N GLY A 554 -21.33 66.86 -120.58
CA GLY A 554 -22.74 67.21 -120.56
C GLY A 554 -23.04 68.56 -121.22
N SER A 555 -22.26 69.61 -120.95
CA SER A 555 -22.41 70.89 -121.65
C SER A 555 -22.02 70.80 -123.13
N SER A 556 -21.00 69.99 -123.47
CA SER A 556 -20.62 69.70 -124.87
C SER A 556 -21.68 68.87 -125.62
N LEU A 557 -22.48 68.06 -124.93
CA LEU A 557 -23.68 67.42 -125.50
C LEU A 557 -24.81 68.44 -125.67
N ALA A 558 -25.15 69.20 -124.63
CA ALA A 558 -26.24 70.18 -124.68
C ALA A 558 -26.07 71.21 -125.83
N LEU A 559 -24.83 71.66 -126.09
CA LEU A 559 -24.51 72.53 -127.23
C LEU A 559 -24.67 71.83 -128.59
N ARG A 560 -24.45 70.51 -128.68
CA ARG A 560 -24.74 69.72 -129.89
C ARG A 560 -26.23 69.49 -130.06
N ASP A 561 -26.94 69.12 -129.00
CA ASP A 561 -28.38 68.82 -129.06
C ASP A 561 -29.21 70.08 -129.35
N ALA A 562 -28.81 71.25 -128.83
CA ALA A 562 -29.35 72.54 -129.23
C ALA A 562 -29.17 72.78 -130.74
N ARG A 563 -27.96 72.59 -131.27
CA ARG A 563 -27.69 72.78 -132.70
C ARG A 563 -28.40 71.74 -133.59
N VAL A 564 -28.60 70.51 -133.09
CA VAL A 564 -29.41 69.49 -133.77
C VAL A 564 -30.89 69.86 -133.75
N SER A 565 -31.41 70.53 -132.71
CA SER A 565 -32.80 71.00 -132.68
C SER A 565 -33.02 72.20 -133.61
N GLU A 566 -32.07 73.13 -133.72
CA GLU A 566 -32.07 74.19 -134.74
C GLU A 566 -32.13 73.61 -136.16
N LEU A 567 -31.23 72.67 -136.47
CA LEU A 567 -31.19 71.99 -137.78
C LEU A 567 -32.47 71.20 -138.08
N ARG A 568 -33.14 70.62 -137.07
CA ARG A 568 -34.46 69.99 -137.24
C ARG A 568 -35.54 71.03 -137.60
N LEU A 569 -35.60 72.14 -136.88
CA LEU A 569 -36.55 73.23 -137.18
C LEU A 569 -36.30 73.87 -138.56
N GLU A 570 -35.06 73.87 -139.05
CA GLU A 570 -34.73 74.27 -140.43
C GLU A 570 -35.21 73.23 -141.46
N ILE A 571 -34.98 71.94 -141.22
CA ILE A 571 -35.49 70.84 -142.06
C ILE A 571 -37.02 70.87 -142.14
N ASP A 572 -37.72 71.10 -141.01
CA ASP A 572 -39.18 71.16 -140.99
C ASP A 572 -39.72 72.37 -141.76
N ARG A 573 -39.10 73.56 -141.61
CA ARG A 573 -39.43 74.74 -142.43
C ARG A 573 -39.24 74.49 -143.94
N VAL A 574 -38.17 73.79 -144.32
CA VAL A 574 -37.92 73.41 -145.73
C VAL A 574 -38.95 72.39 -146.21
N ASN A 575 -39.31 71.40 -145.39
CA ASN A 575 -40.35 70.42 -145.71
C ASN A 575 -41.73 71.05 -145.89
N ASP A 576 -42.12 72.00 -145.04
CA ASP A 576 -43.40 72.70 -145.16
C ASP A 576 -43.46 73.57 -146.41
N ALA A 577 -42.37 74.29 -146.73
CA ALA A 577 -42.24 75.02 -147.99
C ALA A 577 -42.32 74.09 -149.22
N LEU A 578 -41.71 72.90 -149.15
CA LEU A 578 -41.77 71.89 -150.20
C LEU A 578 -43.19 71.32 -150.38
N ARG A 579 -43.93 71.06 -149.29
CA ARG A 579 -45.34 70.63 -149.35
C ARG A 579 -46.23 71.72 -149.95
N ALA A 580 -46.05 72.98 -149.55
CA ALA A 580 -46.79 74.11 -150.13
C ALA A 580 -46.53 74.24 -151.64
N ALA A 581 -45.27 74.09 -152.09
CA ALA A 581 -44.92 74.08 -153.51
C ALA A 581 -45.55 72.89 -154.27
N HIS A 582 -45.58 71.69 -153.67
CA HIS A 582 -46.24 70.54 -154.29
C HIS A 582 -47.77 70.73 -154.43
N GLU A 583 -48.41 71.39 -153.46
CA GLU A 583 -49.85 71.64 -153.51
C GLU A 583 -50.22 72.69 -154.57
N THR A 584 -49.42 73.76 -154.74
CA THR A 584 -49.63 74.69 -155.87
C THR A 584 -49.40 74.02 -157.23
N VAL A 585 -48.43 73.11 -157.34
CA VAL A 585 -48.20 72.31 -158.56
C VAL A 585 -49.38 71.35 -158.85
N ARG A 586 -50.07 70.83 -157.83
CA ARG A 586 -51.32 70.06 -158.01
C ARG A 586 -52.44 70.97 -158.53
N GLN A 587 -52.66 72.11 -157.88
CA GLN A 587 -53.71 73.07 -158.26
C GLN A 587 -53.56 73.51 -159.73
N LEU A 588 -52.35 73.95 -160.12
CA LEU A 588 -52.04 74.36 -161.48
C LEU A 588 -52.26 73.24 -162.53
N ARG A 589 -52.10 71.96 -162.17
CA ARG A 589 -52.42 70.84 -163.08
C ARG A 589 -53.93 70.66 -163.27
N VAL A 590 -54.73 70.84 -162.22
CA VAL A 590 -56.20 70.77 -162.30
C VAL A 590 -56.74 71.92 -163.15
N ASP A 591 -56.27 73.14 -162.90
CA ASP A 591 -56.76 74.33 -163.59
C ASP A 591 -56.43 74.28 -165.09
N ASN A 592 -55.21 73.89 -165.45
CA ASN A 592 -54.78 73.73 -166.86
C ASN A 592 -55.58 72.61 -167.57
N GLY A 593 -55.90 71.52 -166.86
CA GLY A 593 -56.80 70.47 -167.35
C GLY A 593 -58.24 70.93 -167.56
N SER A 594 -58.73 71.89 -166.77
CA SER A 594 -60.06 72.51 -166.95
C SER A 594 -60.09 73.46 -168.15
N LEU A 595 -59.02 74.24 -168.35
CA LEU A 595 -58.89 75.19 -169.46
C LEU A 595 -58.76 74.48 -170.81
N SER A 596 -57.98 73.39 -170.89
CA SER A 596 -57.87 72.58 -172.12
C SER A 596 -59.23 72.07 -172.58
N LYS A 597 -60.07 71.56 -171.66
CA LYS A 597 -61.40 71.04 -172.00
C LYS A 597 -62.31 72.13 -172.59
N ARG A 598 -62.37 73.31 -171.96
CA ARG A 598 -63.15 74.46 -172.49
C ARG A 598 -62.70 74.85 -173.90
N LEU A 599 -61.39 74.90 -174.11
CA LEU A 599 -60.79 75.30 -175.39
C LEU A 599 -61.06 74.26 -176.51
N ASP A 600 -61.12 72.96 -176.18
CA ASP A 600 -61.49 71.92 -177.15
C ASP A 600 -63.01 71.86 -177.41
N ASP A 601 -63.86 72.16 -176.41
CA ASP A 601 -65.30 72.34 -176.61
C ASP A 601 -65.62 73.52 -177.55
N GLU A 602 -64.88 74.63 -177.43
CA GLU A 602 -65.00 75.78 -178.34
C GLU A 602 -64.51 75.45 -179.76
N LYS A 603 -63.37 74.76 -179.91
CA LYS A 603 -62.92 74.25 -181.23
C LYS A 603 -63.98 73.37 -181.90
N ASN A 604 -64.66 72.51 -181.15
CA ASN A 604 -65.65 71.59 -181.71
C ASN A 604 -66.93 72.32 -182.16
N LYS A 605 -67.36 73.36 -181.41
CA LYS A 605 -68.43 74.28 -181.85
C LYS A 605 -68.02 75.05 -183.11
N ALA A 606 -66.79 75.56 -183.17
CA ALA A 606 -66.26 76.26 -184.34
C ALA A 606 -66.19 75.36 -185.59
N LYS A 607 -65.74 74.10 -185.46
CA LYS A 607 -65.75 73.12 -186.55
C LYS A 607 -67.16 72.86 -187.07
N ALA A 608 -68.13 72.61 -186.20
CA ALA A 608 -69.51 72.37 -186.60
C ALA A 608 -70.11 73.54 -187.42
N ALA A 609 -69.76 74.79 -187.07
CA ALA A 609 -70.14 75.97 -187.85
C ALA A 609 -69.39 76.10 -189.19
N ILE A 610 -68.14 75.67 -189.26
CA ILE A 610 -67.35 75.66 -190.51
C ILE A 610 -67.87 74.59 -191.48
N ASP A 611 -68.21 73.40 -191.00
CA ASP A 611 -68.70 72.31 -191.83
C ASP A 611 -70.11 72.55 -192.38
N THR A 612 -70.98 73.30 -191.67
CA THR A 612 -72.27 73.75 -192.25
C THR A 612 -72.08 74.80 -193.34
N MET A 613 -71.18 75.77 -193.17
CA MET A 613 -70.81 76.72 -194.24
C MET A 613 -70.21 76.01 -195.45
N LYS A 614 -69.40 74.97 -195.23
CA LYS A 614 -68.79 74.15 -196.29
C LYS A 614 -69.83 73.34 -197.08
N ALA A 615 -70.86 72.80 -196.43
CA ALA A 615 -71.91 72.02 -197.08
C ALA A 615 -72.77 72.86 -198.05
N GLU A 616 -72.96 74.16 -197.77
CA GLU A 616 -73.59 75.11 -198.70
C GLU A 616 -72.63 75.47 -199.86
N LEU A 617 -71.37 75.81 -199.56
CA LEU A 617 -70.37 76.19 -200.56
C LEU A 617 -70.08 75.07 -201.59
N GLU A 618 -69.96 73.81 -201.16
CA GLU A 618 -69.74 72.69 -202.09
C GLU A 618 -70.91 72.46 -203.05
N ARG A 619 -72.14 72.87 -202.70
CA ARG A 619 -73.29 72.79 -203.62
C ARG A 619 -73.16 73.80 -204.78
N VAL A 620 -72.63 74.98 -204.49
CA VAL A 620 -72.41 76.05 -205.48
C VAL A 620 -71.21 75.75 -206.38
N VAL A 621 -70.09 75.30 -205.81
CA VAL A 621 -68.84 75.03 -206.56
C VAL A 621 -69.00 73.90 -207.58
N ARG A 622 -69.86 72.90 -207.31
CA ARG A 622 -70.14 71.79 -208.24
C ARG A 622 -70.90 72.19 -209.51
N MET A 623 -71.24 73.47 -209.71
CA MET A 623 -71.95 73.99 -210.88
C MET A 623 -71.19 75.05 -211.70
N SER A 624 -69.92 75.37 -211.38
CA SER A 624 -69.29 76.59 -211.94
C SER A 624 -67.89 76.49 -212.58
N GLN A 625 -67.12 75.41 -212.41
CA GLN A 625 -65.80 75.17 -213.07
C GLN A 625 -65.32 73.73 -212.76
N ASP A 626 -64.98 72.84 -213.69
CA ASP A 626 -65.04 72.80 -215.16
C ASP A 626 -64.11 73.70 -216.01
N PHE A 627 -63.23 74.52 -215.42
CA PHE A 627 -62.11 75.13 -216.16
C PHE A 627 -60.81 75.25 -215.33
N LEU A 628 -59.73 74.63 -215.84
CA LEU A 628 -58.29 74.98 -215.68
C LEU A 628 -57.54 74.79 -214.33
N ALA A 629 -56.96 73.59 -214.16
CA ALA A 629 -55.52 73.30 -213.97
C ALA A 629 -54.58 74.05 -212.96
N THR A 630 -53.94 73.26 -212.06
CA THR A 630 -52.52 73.41 -211.57
C THR A 630 -52.19 74.52 -210.50
N PRO A 631 -50.92 74.85 -210.12
CA PRO A 631 -50.06 74.09 -209.17
C PRO A 631 -49.20 74.91 -208.12
N LYS A 632 -48.41 74.18 -207.28
CA LYS A 632 -47.04 74.51 -206.72
C LYS A 632 -46.79 75.60 -205.60
N LYS A 633 -45.95 75.18 -204.60
CA LYS A 633 -44.75 75.86 -203.97
C LYS A 633 -44.81 76.85 -202.76
N SER A 634 -43.71 76.78 -201.96
CA SER A 634 -43.00 77.85 -201.17
C SER A 634 -43.46 78.19 -199.72
N LYS A 635 -42.65 78.71 -198.74
CA LYS A 635 -41.18 78.76 -198.41
C LYS A 635 -40.97 79.51 -197.02
N VAL A 636 -39.74 79.51 -196.41
CA VAL A 636 -39.20 80.41 -195.31
C VAL A 636 -39.57 79.97 -193.84
N LEU A 637 -38.66 79.48 -192.95
CA LEU A 637 -37.57 80.07 -192.08
C LEU A 637 -38.11 80.86 -190.83
N THR A 638 -37.58 80.91 -189.57
CA THR A 638 -36.27 80.61 -188.87
C THR A 638 -36.45 80.72 -187.29
N PRO A 639 -35.46 80.72 -186.34
CA PRO A 639 -34.41 79.72 -185.97
C PRO A 639 -34.01 79.51 -184.43
N GLY A 640 -33.34 78.37 -184.11
CA GLY A 640 -32.11 78.28 -183.23
C GLY A 640 -32.18 78.08 -181.69
N ARG A 641 -31.11 77.66 -180.94
CA ARG A 641 -29.78 77.00 -181.23
C ARG A 641 -28.92 76.68 -179.94
N ARG A 642 -28.65 75.39 -179.59
CA ARG A 642 -27.60 74.85 -178.63
C ARG A 642 -27.70 73.29 -178.53
N SER A 643 -26.76 72.39 -178.13
CA SER A 643 -25.36 72.37 -177.58
C SER A 643 -25.22 72.48 -176.03
N ARG A 644 -24.45 71.69 -175.23
CA ARG A 644 -23.33 70.68 -175.37
C ARG A 644 -23.40 69.59 -174.23
N SER A 645 -22.38 68.75 -173.92
CA SER A 645 -21.95 67.48 -174.59
C SER A 645 -20.64 66.83 -174.01
N GLY A 646 -20.67 65.61 -173.44
CA GLY A 646 -19.51 64.67 -173.24
C GLY A 646 -18.55 64.90 -172.03
N SER A 647 -17.56 64.04 -171.70
CA SER A 647 -17.24 62.63 -172.10
C SER A 647 -16.02 61.98 -171.36
N LEU A 648 -16.04 60.65 -171.15
CA LEU A 648 -14.96 59.61 -171.17
C LEU A 648 -13.86 59.40 -170.06
N ASP A 649 -13.55 58.10 -169.87
CA ASP A 649 -12.29 57.34 -169.55
C ASP A 649 -11.40 57.55 -168.28
N GLY A 650 -10.61 56.50 -167.90
CA GLY A 650 -9.28 56.81 -167.29
C GLY A 650 -8.31 55.82 -166.58
N ARG A 651 -8.66 54.58 -166.16
CA ARG A 651 -7.76 53.42 -165.78
C ARG A 651 -6.39 53.60 -164.99
N GLU A 652 -6.24 52.87 -163.86
CA GLU A 652 -5.02 52.31 -163.18
C GLU A 652 -3.74 53.15 -162.88
N SER A 653 -3.32 53.25 -161.59
CA SER A 653 -2.12 52.56 -161.00
C SER A 653 -1.54 53.20 -159.69
N GLU A 654 -1.01 52.36 -158.80
CA GLU A 654 -0.02 52.56 -157.68
C GLU A 654 0.17 53.93 -156.95
N GLY A 655 0.13 53.93 -155.60
CA GLY A 655 0.61 55.06 -154.76
C GLY A 655 0.22 55.10 -153.27
N MET A 656 1.21 54.96 -152.37
CA MET A 656 1.18 55.19 -150.89
C MET A 656 1.23 56.71 -150.52
N PRO A 657 1.12 57.17 -149.24
CA PRO A 657 0.98 56.46 -147.94
C PRO A 657 -0.05 57.02 -146.89
N ALA A 658 -0.28 56.23 -145.82
CA ALA A 658 -0.55 56.63 -144.39
C ALA A 658 -1.81 57.47 -144.01
N THR A 659 -2.42 57.42 -142.80
CA THR A 659 -2.54 56.49 -141.62
C THR A 659 -3.76 56.97 -140.74
N VAL A 660 -4.05 56.36 -139.56
CA VAL A 660 -4.89 56.90 -138.43
C VAL A 660 -6.44 56.86 -138.66
N VAL A 661 -7.37 56.43 -137.74
CA VAL A 661 -7.32 55.87 -136.35
C VAL A 661 -8.52 54.93 -135.99
N ARG A 662 -8.56 54.44 -134.74
CA ARG A 662 -9.38 53.36 -134.11
C ARG A 662 -10.88 53.67 -133.73
N PRO A 663 -11.68 52.65 -133.33
CA PRO A 663 -13.15 52.73 -133.09
C PRO A 663 -13.63 52.56 -131.62
N ALA A 664 -14.95 52.77 -131.33
CA ALA A 664 -15.64 52.29 -130.10
C ALA A 664 -17.20 52.37 -130.14
N LYS A 665 -17.90 51.31 -129.64
CA LYS A 665 -19.28 51.19 -129.05
C LYS A 665 -19.77 49.71 -129.16
N LEU A 666 -20.48 49.02 -128.24
CA LEU A 666 -21.51 49.29 -127.21
C LEU A 666 -22.92 49.58 -127.79
N LEU A 667 -24.06 49.03 -127.32
CA LEU A 667 -24.39 48.22 -126.13
C LEU A 667 -25.78 47.53 -126.26
N ALA A 668 -25.99 46.34 -125.67
CA ALA A 668 -27.29 45.70 -125.32
C ALA A 668 -27.02 44.39 -124.50
N GLY A 669 -27.94 43.78 -123.73
CA GLY A 669 -29.28 44.21 -123.29
C GLY A 669 -30.24 43.05 -122.94
N ASP A 670 -30.54 42.87 -121.64
CA ASP A 670 -31.76 42.29 -121.03
C ASP A 670 -32.07 40.76 -120.82
N LEU A 671 -32.77 40.52 -119.69
CA LEU A 671 -33.80 39.49 -119.34
C LEU A 671 -33.49 37.99 -118.98
N ALA A 672 -33.03 37.77 -117.74
CA ALA A 672 -33.73 37.10 -116.59
C ALA A 672 -34.52 35.74 -116.65
N ARG A 673 -34.50 35.04 -115.47
CA ARG A 673 -35.35 33.91 -114.96
C ARG A 673 -34.92 32.47 -115.37
N ARG A 674 -35.13 31.38 -114.57
CA ARG A 674 -35.92 31.16 -113.31
C ARG A 674 -35.48 29.91 -112.50
N THR A 675 -35.91 29.82 -111.21
CA THR A 675 -36.15 28.62 -110.35
C THR A 675 -34.96 27.68 -109.96
N SER A 676 -34.92 26.95 -108.83
CA SER A 676 -35.53 26.95 -107.45
C SER A 676 -35.14 25.62 -106.73
N ASP A 677 -35.12 25.39 -105.40
CA ASP A 677 -35.37 26.20 -104.19
C ASP A 677 -34.74 25.56 -102.91
N GLY A 678 -34.83 26.23 -101.74
CA GLY A 678 -34.42 25.71 -100.41
C GLY A 678 -32.90 25.64 -100.14
N GLY A 679 -32.39 25.56 -98.89
CA GLY A 679 -33.03 25.67 -97.58
C GLY A 679 -32.15 25.14 -96.42
N LYS A 680 -31.93 25.94 -95.36
CA LYS A 680 -31.47 25.54 -93.99
C LYS A 680 -30.17 24.70 -93.78
N GLY A 681 -29.03 25.38 -93.57
CA GLY A 681 -28.28 25.37 -92.29
C GLY A 681 -27.38 24.19 -91.79
N LYS A 682 -26.58 24.52 -90.75
CA LYS A 682 -25.82 23.69 -89.78
C LYS A 682 -24.53 22.91 -90.18
N LYS A 683 -23.40 23.45 -89.69
CA LYS A 683 -22.34 22.84 -88.83
C LYS A 683 -21.86 21.38 -89.02
N ARG A 684 -20.53 21.26 -89.17
CA ARG A 684 -19.56 20.27 -88.59
C ARG A 684 -19.73 18.77 -88.90
N ARG A 685 -18.65 18.15 -89.41
CA ARG A 685 -18.45 16.69 -89.52
C ARG A 685 -18.01 16.05 -88.19
N ARG A 686 -18.20 14.72 -88.09
CA ARG A 686 -17.57 13.79 -87.12
C ARG A 686 -16.20 13.33 -87.65
N TYR A 687 -15.27 12.80 -86.85
CA TYR A 687 -15.14 11.39 -86.36
C TYR A 687 -13.72 11.29 -85.71
N ASP A 688 -13.30 10.33 -84.87
CA ASP A 688 -13.89 9.19 -84.12
C ASP A 688 -12.92 8.80 -82.96
N SER A 689 -13.25 7.76 -82.16
CA SER A 689 -12.48 7.07 -81.09
C SER A 689 -12.08 7.87 -79.81
N GLY A 690 -11.93 7.24 -78.62
CA GLY A 690 -12.40 5.90 -78.19
C GLY A 690 -11.64 5.29 -76.97
N LEU A 691 -12.39 4.58 -76.09
CA LEU A 691 -11.94 3.66 -75.00
C LEU A 691 -11.27 4.25 -73.72
N GLY A 692 -11.34 3.48 -72.60
CA GLY A 692 -10.70 3.75 -71.28
C GLY A 692 -11.57 4.59 -70.32
N PHE A 693 -12.42 4.11 -69.40
CA PHE A 693 -12.42 2.99 -68.42
C PHE A 693 -11.54 3.20 -67.16
N LEU A 694 -12.21 3.47 -66.03
CA LEU A 694 -11.85 3.18 -64.62
C LEU A 694 -10.55 3.82 -64.05
N ASP A 695 -10.32 3.89 -62.73
CA ASP A 695 -11.03 3.33 -61.55
C ASP A 695 -11.35 4.41 -60.48
N GLU A 696 -12.14 4.01 -59.47
CA GLU A 696 -12.30 4.73 -58.19
C GLU A 696 -11.23 4.22 -57.20
N GLU A 697 -10.63 5.09 -56.36
CA GLU A 697 -9.97 4.61 -55.14
C GLU A 697 -10.05 5.62 -53.99
N GLU A 698 -10.20 5.10 -52.78
CA GLU A 698 -10.56 5.78 -51.54
C GLU A 698 -9.47 5.49 -50.50
N ILE A 699 -8.83 6.52 -49.92
CA ILE A 699 -7.80 6.35 -48.89
C ILE A 699 -8.05 7.33 -47.74
N ASP A 700 -8.35 6.76 -46.57
CA ASP A 700 -8.42 7.47 -45.30
C ASP A 700 -7.06 8.03 -44.85
N VAL A 701 -7.07 9.16 -44.14
CA VAL A 701 -5.94 9.61 -43.32
C VAL A 701 -6.47 10.03 -41.95
N ASP A 702 -6.31 9.16 -40.96
CA ASP A 702 -6.57 9.43 -39.54
C ASP A 702 -5.57 10.45 -38.96
N ALA A 703 -6.04 11.35 -38.08
CA ALA A 703 -5.25 12.28 -37.27
C ALA A 703 -5.98 12.71 -35.98
#